data_AF-A0A0F7RXW8-F1
#
_entry.id   AF-A0A0F7RXW8-F1
#
_cell.length_a   1.000
_cell.length_b   1.000
_cell.length_c   1.000
_cell.angle_alpha   90.00
_cell.angle_beta   90.00
_cell.angle_gamma   90.00
#
_symmetry.space_group_name_H-M   'P 1'
#
loop_
_entity.id
_entity.type
_entity.pdbx_description
1 polymer ?
#
loop_
_entity_poly.entity_id
_entity_poly.type
_entity_poly.pdbx_seq_one_letter_code
_entity_poly.pdbx_strand_id
1 'polypeptide(L)'
;MTTEKMEQVKTFVQDKVNQTTDAAGLSATETRKKAQGVLKKAQQKTSAATTTSIESLQMLLDQLNRSRIVNDVKLLGQAPNLLVRGLTGGGLDDRKLLLEQLITLLASMPVSSNISRTLSDALISIIWGDLPHPAVSFMGHEHRFRRPDGSDNNVMNPKLGASNQPYSRNVQRLHPQPVNLPDPGTVYDLLLARDGLEPHPTGISSLLFNFANIIIHDIFSTTRVPGAHSAYNEHSSYLDLQVVYGANLEEQKRVRTGTLGLLKPDVIGDWRLAMMPPATAALGVLFSRNHNYIAKRLYEVNENKRFDDLEGEALDEELFGIARLVNCGHFLHIILRDYIPVILNTNDSEWYVDPLNVIKNIGGPSSLERGIGNSVAAEFSILYRWHAAVSQNDEKWMNEFLEARFPGKSPEEVTPMEFVGAAASLKHDFLDTDPGQWNLHNWERDAQGKFDDSVIAQVVKDAVSDVAAAFRARGHPSWFRPIEILGMITARKDWALCTMNEFRHFLGLKTYNSFSEWNPDPKISKAAEMLYGDIDNLELYPGLMAEEAKPSIPGSGLCPGYTISRGILSDAAALTRGDRFYTNDFSTSNLTSAGYEYCTTPQPGGHGLMGKLIMANLPGQFPYNSIYALFPFRVPEKTVDMLKEKRVLEQYDTSYPVPARCWYAIESYSASKDILEDSRYFVALPPMSYDESLMTSALHSIPRFHDEVSDFFSVNTGLTMKDRSIPYAPSSRERIVDLIEVVNAVSAQFTAKLFALPTPGSHGLHLGMSPEELSTTLTKPLAYAMYGSFDFQ
;
A
#
# COMPACT_ATOMS: atom_id res chain seq x y z
N MET A 1 -44.36 18.12 -7.67
CA MET A 1 -45.12 16.85 -7.67
C MET A 1 -46.16 16.93 -6.57
N THR A 2 -47.43 16.62 -6.86
CA THR A 2 -48.54 16.71 -5.90
C THR A 2 -48.40 15.67 -4.78
N THR A 3 -48.91 16.00 -3.60
CA THR A 3 -48.84 15.21 -2.36
C THR A 3 -49.32 13.77 -2.55
N GLU A 4 -50.31 13.57 -3.42
CA GLU A 4 -50.85 12.28 -3.84
C GLU A 4 -49.83 11.36 -4.55
N LYS A 5 -48.94 11.92 -5.38
CA LYS A 5 -47.85 11.16 -6.03
C LYS A 5 -46.76 10.78 -5.02
N MET A 6 -46.55 11.56 -3.97
CA MET A 6 -45.58 11.25 -2.92
C MET A 6 -46.08 10.12 -2.01
N GLU A 7 -47.39 10.07 -1.77
CA GLU A 7 -48.03 8.98 -1.03
C GLU A 7 -47.99 7.67 -1.81
N GLN A 8 -48.27 7.70 -3.12
CA GLN A 8 -48.14 6.51 -3.98
C GLN A 8 -46.71 6.00 -4.08
N VAL A 9 -45.71 6.89 -4.12
CA VAL A 9 -44.28 6.49 -4.10
C VAL A 9 -43.87 5.94 -2.74
N LYS A 10 -44.35 6.50 -1.63
CA LYS A 10 -44.12 5.93 -0.29
C LYS A 10 -44.74 4.54 -0.16
N THR A 11 -45.98 4.35 -0.61
CA THR A 11 -46.64 3.03 -0.57
C THR A 11 -45.95 2.03 -1.48
N PHE A 12 -45.51 2.44 -2.67
CA PHE A 12 -44.76 1.58 -3.59
C PHE A 12 -43.37 1.19 -3.05
N VAL A 13 -42.65 2.12 -2.44
CA VAL A 13 -41.36 1.85 -1.79
C VAL A 13 -41.56 0.95 -0.57
N GLN A 14 -42.61 1.18 0.23
CA GLN A 14 -42.93 0.35 1.38
C GLN A 14 -43.32 -1.08 0.96
N ASP A 15 -44.13 -1.24 -0.09
CA ASP A 15 -44.52 -2.54 -0.63
C ASP A 15 -43.34 -3.27 -1.29
N LYS A 16 -42.43 -2.55 -1.96
CA LYS A 16 -41.20 -3.14 -2.50
C LYS A 16 -40.23 -3.57 -1.42
N VAL A 17 -40.08 -2.77 -0.35
CA VAL A 17 -39.28 -3.13 0.83
C VAL A 17 -39.88 -4.36 1.51
N ASN A 18 -41.20 -4.40 1.70
CA ASN A 18 -41.89 -5.54 2.30
C ASN A 18 -41.75 -6.81 1.43
N GLN A 19 -41.90 -6.72 0.11
CA GLN A 19 -41.71 -7.86 -0.82
C GLN A 19 -40.26 -8.38 -0.86
N THR A 20 -39.25 -7.52 -0.77
CA THR A 20 -37.84 -7.98 -0.65
C THR A 20 -37.51 -8.56 0.72
N THR A 21 -38.27 -8.19 1.76
CA THR A 21 -38.07 -8.70 3.12
C THR A 21 -38.75 -10.06 3.31
N ASP A 22 -39.89 -10.30 2.64
CA ASP A 22 -40.63 -11.57 2.70
C ASP A 22 -40.02 -12.69 1.82
N ALA A 23 -39.32 -12.35 0.73
CA ALA A 23 -38.70 -13.34 -0.17
C ALA A 23 -37.40 -13.97 0.37
N ALA A 24 -36.76 -13.36 1.37
CA ALA A 24 -35.48 -13.82 1.93
C ALA A 24 -35.61 -14.44 3.34
N GLY A 25 -36.81 -14.45 3.93
CA GLY A 25 -37.16 -15.21 5.14
C GLY A 25 -36.34 -14.90 6.42
N LEU A 26 -35.47 -13.89 6.42
CA LEU A 26 -34.64 -13.48 7.56
C LEU A 26 -34.39 -11.98 7.49
N SER A 27 -34.86 -11.22 8.49
CA SER A 27 -34.66 -9.78 8.52
C SER A 27 -33.17 -9.41 8.70
N ALA A 28 -32.71 -8.29 8.12
CA ALA A 28 -31.35 -7.78 8.31
C ALA A 28 -30.98 -7.61 9.80
N THR A 29 -31.98 -7.34 10.64
CA THR A 29 -31.86 -7.26 12.09
C THR A 29 -31.62 -8.63 12.73
N GLU A 30 -32.22 -9.72 12.22
CA GLU A 30 -31.96 -11.10 12.64
C GLU A 30 -30.63 -11.63 12.13
N THR A 31 -30.19 -11.27 10.91
CA THR A 31 -28.86 -11.61 10.41
C THR A 31 -27.78 -10.89 11.22
N ARG A 32 -28.02 -9.64 11.62
CA ARG A 32 -27.15 -8.90 12.56
C ARG A 32 -27.19 -9.50 13.96
N LYS A 33 -28.34 -10.00 14.44
CA LYS A 33 -28.48 -10.71 15.73
C LYS A 33 -27.82 -12.09 15.71
N LYS A 34 -27.88 -12.83 14.60
CA LYS A 34 -27.19 -14.12 14.41
C LYS A 34 -25.70 -13.90 14.24
N ALA A 35 -25.27 -12.90 13.48
CA ALA A 35 -23.86 -12.52 13.37
C ALA A 35 -23.32 -12.06 14.73
N GLN A 36 -24.06 -11.25 15.49
CA GLN A 36 -23.72 -10.89 16.87
C GLN A 36 -23.78 -12.08 17.83
N GLY A 37 -24.68 -13.06 17.61
CA GLY A 37 -24.80 -14.27 18.41
C GLY A 37 -23.70 -15.31 18.12
N VAL A 38 -23.26 -15.40 16.87
CA VAL A 38 -22.12 -16.21 16.42
C VAL A 38 -20.81 -15.53 16.82
N LEU A 39 -20.71 -14.21 16.70
CA LEU A 39 -19.61 -13.41 17.24
C LEU A 39 -19.56 -13.52 18.77
N LYS A 40 -20.72 -13.51 19.46
CA LYS A 40 -20.79 -13.77 20.91
C LYS A 40 -20.43 -15.20 21.25
N LYS A 41 -20.82 -16.21 20.47
CA LYS A 41 -20.46 -17.61 20.72
C LYS A 41 -19.00 -17.92 20.38
N ALA A 42 -18.44 -17.27 19.36
CA ALA A 42 -17.04 -17.30 19.00
C ALA A 42 -16.21 -16.57 20.06
N GLN A 43 -16.63 -15.36 20.46
CA GLN A 43 -16.09 -14.65 21.61
C GLN A 43 -16.22 -15.49 22.88
N GLN A 44 -17.33 -16.17 23.17
CA GLN A 44 -17.49 -17.04 24.33
C GLN A 44 -16.62 -18.31 24.28
N LYS A 45 -16.38 -18.88 23.09
CA LYS A 45 -15.46 -20.03 22.92
C LYS A 45 -13.98 -19.62 23.01
N THR A 46 -13.62 -18.43 22.53
CA THR A 46 -12.29 -17.83 22.76
C THR A 46 -12.15 -17.38 24.21
N SER A 47 -13.25 -16.88 24.81
CA SER A 47 -13.35 -16.50 26.23
C SER A 47 -13.27 -17.71 27.14
N ALA A 48 -13.57 -18.94 26.70
CA ALA A 48 -13.56 -20.10 27.59
C ALA A 48 -12.16 -20.44 28.15
N ALA A 49 -11.09 -20.02 27.46
CA ALA A 49 -9.72 -20.04 27.99
C ALA A 49 -9.39 -18.78 28.82
N THR A 50 -10.11 -17.67 28.57
CA THR A 50 -9.94 -16.32 29.15
C THR A 50 -10.75 -16.11 30.44
N THR A 51 -11.87 -16.81 30.65
CA THR A 51 -12.67 -16.77 31.88
C THR A 51 -11.86 -17.34 33.02
N THR A 52 -11.00 -18.33 32.79
CA THR A 52 -10.17 -18.92 33.84
C THR A 52 -9.23 -17.93 34.52
N SER A 53 -8.65 -16.94 33.83
CA SER A 53 -7.72 -15.98 34.45
C SER A 53 -8.43 -14.79 35.09
N ILE A 54 -9.50 -14.26 34.48
CA ILE A 54 -10.30 -13.16 35.02
C ILE A 54 -11.17 -13.63 36.20
N GLU A 55 -11.75 -14.84 36.13
CA GLU A 55 -12.47 -15.45 37.26
C GLU A 55 -11.50 -15.81 38.39
N SER A 56 -10.28 -16.28 38.09
CA SER A 56 -9.24 -16.49 39.11
C SER A 56 -8.87 -15.17 39.80
N LEU A 57 -8.73 -14.07 39.06
CA LEU A 57 -8.46 -12.74 39.60
C LEU A 57 -9.63 -12.20 40.44
N GLN A 58 -10.88 -12.41 40.02
CA GLN A 58 -12.07 -12.05 40.80
C GLN A 58 -12.21 -12.90 42.07
N MET A 59 -11.92 -14.21 42.00
CA MET A 59 -11.88 -15.09 43.18
C MET A 59 -10.79 -14.67 44.18
N LEU A 60 -9.64 -14.20 43.68
CA LEU A 60 -8.51 -13.73 44.47
C LEU A 60 -8.81 -12.36 45.11
N LEU A 61 -9.54 -11.48 44.41
CA LEU A 61 -10.08 -10.22 44.95
C LEU A 61 -11.14 -10.47 46.03
N ASP A 62 -12.02 -11.45 45.84
CA ASP A 62 -13.01 -11.85 46.84
C ASP A 62 -12.37 -12.51 48.08
N GLN A 63 -11.30 -13.29 47.90
CA GLN A 63 -10.51 -13.81 49.02
C GLN A 63 -9.76 -12.70 49.76
N LEU A 64 -9.22 -11.70 49.05
CA LEU A 64 -8.55 -10.55 49.64
C LEU A 64 -9.50 -9.68 50.49
N ASN A 65 -10.68 -9.36 49.95
CA ASN A 65 -11.72 -8.63 50.66
C ASN A 65 -12.21 -9.36 51.93
N ARG A 66 -12.14 -10.70 51.94
CA ARG A 66 -12.54 -11.53 53.09
C ARG A 66 -11.43 -11.72 54.14
N SER A 67 -10.16 -11.59 53.77
CA SER A 67 -9.03 -11.96 54.64
C SER A 67 -8.62 -10.92 55.68
N ARG A 68 -9.10 -9.66 55.62
CA ARG A 68 -8.76 -8.56 56.57
C ARG A 68 -7.25 -8.32 56.77
N ILE A 69 -6.40 -8.70 55.81
CA ILE A 69 -4.93 -8.59 55.93
C ILE A 69 -4.43 -7.16 55.68
N VAL A 70 -5.24 -6.28 55.05
CA VAL A 70 -4.86 -4.89 54.74
C VAL A 70 -6.02 -3.94 55.07
N ASN A 71 -5.77 -2.91 55.88
CA ASN A 71 -6.79 -1.96 56.36
C ASN A 71 -7.19 -0.89 55.33
N ASP A 72 -6.51 -0.81 54.19
CA ASP A 72 -6.73 0.23 53.18
C ASP A 72 -7.56 -0.27 51.99
N VAL A 73 -8.88 -0.30 52.19
CA VAL A 73 -9.90 -0.76 51.22
C VAL A 73 -9.85 0.02 49.88
N LYS A 74 -9.31 1.24 49.89
CA LYS A 74 -9.16 2.07 48.67
C LYS A 74 -8.09 1.53 47.71
N LEU A 75 -6.99 0.96 48.20
CA LEU A 75 -5.91 0.44 47.35
C LEU A 75 -6.31 -0.85 46.64
N LEU A 76 -7.00 -1.75 47.35
CA LEU A 76 -7.50 -3.02 46.79
C LEU A 76 -8.55 -2.82 45.69
N GLY A 77 -9.33 -1.75 45.76
CA GLY A 77 -10.33 -1.40 44.72
C GLY A 77 -9.73 -0.85 43.42
N GLN A 78 -8.45 -0.42 43.42
CA GLN A 78 -7.81 0.22 42.25
C GLN A 78 -6.84 -0.71 41.48
N ALA A 79 -6.30 -1.74 42.14
CA ALA A 79 -5.47 -2.77 41.48
C ALA A 79 -6.15 -3.45 40.26
N PRO A 80 -7.47 -3.73 40.25
CA PRO A 80 -8.15 -4.28 39.08
C PRO A 80 -8.15 -3.29 37.90
N ASN A 81 -8.22 -1.98 38.16
CA ASN A 81 -8.20 -0.96 37.11
C ASN A 81 -6.83 -0.83 36.45
N LEU A 82 -5.72 -1.05 37.19
CA LEU A 82 -4.38 -1.18 36.61
C LEU A 82 -4.28 -2.37 35.66
N LEU A 83 -4.69 -3.55 36.15
CA LEU A 83 -4.59 -4.80 35.41
C LEU A 83 -5.49 -4.77 34.16
N VAL A 84 -6.73 -4.29 34.29
CA VAL A 84 -7.68 -4.19 33.18
C VAL A 84 -7.27 -3.10 32.19
N ARG A 85 -6.75 -1.93 32.61
CA ARG A 85 -6.34 -0.86 31.68
C ARG A 85 -5.00 -1.14 30.99
N GLY A 86 -4.04 -1.73 31.71
CA GLY A 86 -2.79 -2.23 31.10
C GLY A 86 -3.06 -3.26 30.01
N LEU A 87 -4.08 -4.11 30.18
CA LEU A 87 -4.50 -5.12 29.20
C LEU A 87 -5.43 -4.59 28.09
N THR A 88 -5.97 -3.37 28.19
CA THR A 88 -6.95 -2.81 27.22
C THR A 88 -6.42 -1.62 26.41
N GLY A 89 -5.14 -1.26 26.56
CA GLY A 89 -4.43 -0.38 25.64
C GLY A 89 -4.79 1.12 25.71
N GLY A 90 -5.75 1.51 26.54
CA GLY A 90 -5.96 2.91 26.91
C GLY A 90 -4.87 3.32 27.90
N GLY A 91 -3.93 4.15 27.48
CA GLY A 91 -2.75 4.55 28.26
C GLY A 91 -3.05 4.82 29.74
N LEU A 92 -2.16 4.35 30.62
CA LEU A 92 -2.27 4.59 32.06
C LEU A 92 -2.01 6.06 32.37
N ASP A 93 -2.89 6.63 33.19
CA ASP A 93 -2.72 7.97 33.77
C ASP A 93 -1.74 7.85 34.94
N ASP A 94 -0.45 8.01 34.62
CA ASP A 94 0.69 7.90 35.54
C ASP A 94 0.58 8.84 36.75
N ARG A 95 -0.08 9.99 36.58
CA ARG A 95 -0.35 10.95 37.66
C ARG A 95 -1.20 10.39 38.80
N LYS A 96 -1.87 9.24 38.61
CA LYS A 96 -2.61 8.53 39.67
C LYS A 96 -1.72 7.62 40.53
N LEU A 97 -0.43 7.51 40.22
CA LEU A 97 0.57 6.73 40.96
C LEU A 97 0.14 5.26 41.18
N LEU A 98 -0.55 4.73 40.18
CA LEU A 98 -1.21 3.44 40.26
C LEU A 98 -0.18 2.30 40.34
N LEU A 99 0.91 2.39 39.57
CA LEU A 99 2.00 1.40 39.59
C LEU A 99 2.71 1.41 40.96
N GLU A 100 2.98 2.60 41.49
CA GLU A 100 3.63 2.83 42.78
C GLU A 100 2.78 2.31 43.94
N GLN A 101 1.46 2.48 43.88
CA GLN A 101 0.53 1.89 44.84
C GLN A 101 0.57 0.36 44.82
N LEU A 102 0.63 -0.26 43.63
CA LEU A 102 0.75 -1.71 43.49
C LEU A 102 2.10 -2.22 44.05
N ILE A 103 3.19 -1.53 43.77
CA ILE A 103 4.52 -1.86 44.32
C ILE A 103 4.53 -1.74 45.84
N THR A 104 3.93 -0.67 46.39
CA THR A 104 3.82 -0.46 47.85
C THR A 104 3.01 -1.58 48.51
N LEU A 105 1.91 -2.01 47.86
CA LEU A 105 1.13 -3.15 48.31
C LEU A 105 1.97 -4.43 48.31
N LEU A 106 2.62 -4.77 47.20
CA LEU A 106 3.50 -5.94 47.08
C LEU A 106 4.59 -5.95 48.15
N ALA A 107 5.21 -4.80 48.44
CA ALA A 107 6.24 -4.66 49.46
C ALA A 107 5.73 -4.90 50.89
N SER A 108 4.44 -4.68 51.15
CA SER A 108 3.81 -4.90 52.46
C SER A 108 3.35 -6.34 52.71
N MET A 109 3.36 -7.20 51.68
CA MET A 109 2.83 -8.56 51.76
C MET A 109 3.92 -9.59 52.12
N PRO A 110 3.60 -10.66 52.88
CA PRO A 110 4.54 -11.76 53.12
C PRO A 110 4.95 -12.45 51.79
N VAL A 111 6.26 -12.63 51.59
CA VAL A 111 6.85 -13.25 50.38
C VAL A 111 6.38 -14.70 50.17
N SER A 112 5.94 -15.38 51.24
CA SER A 112 5.37 -16.73 51.19
C SER A 112 3.90 -16.79 50.74
N SER A 113 3.23 -15.64 50.56
CA SER A 113 1.82 -15.60 50.15
C SER A 113 1.65 -15.88 48.65
N ASN A 114 0.72 -16.77 48.31
CA ASN A 114 0.36 -17.06 46.91
C ASN A 114 -0.13 -15.80 46.17
N ILE A 115 -0.81 -14.89 46.88
CA ILE A 115 -1.32 -13.64 46.31
C ILE A 115 -0.17 -12.71 45.92
N SER A 116 0.85 -12.60 46.77
CA SER A 116 2.05 -11.80 46.49
C SER A 116 2.76 -12.33 45.25
N ARG A 117 2.90 -13.66 45.12
CA ARG A 117 3.47 -14.30 43.92
C ARG A 117 2.66 -13.98 42.67
N THR A 118 1.34 -14.20 42.68
CA THR A 118 0.49 -13.94 41.52
C THR A 118 0.54 -12.46 41.08
N LEU A 119 0.49 -11.52 42.03
CA LEU A 119 0.57 -10.10 41.73
C LEU A 119 1.97 -9.70 41.23
N SER A 120 3.03 -10.31 41.78
CA SER A 120 4.41 -10.11 41.32
C SER A 120 4.60 -10.64 39.90
N ASP A 121 4.13 -11.85 39.59
CA ASP A 121 4.22 -12.45 38.27
C ASP A 121 3.44 -11.62 37.23
N ALA A 122 2.27 -11.09 37.61
CA ALA A 122 1.49 -10.19 36.77
C ALA A 122 2.20 -8.85 36.52
N LEU A 123 2.78 -8.24 37.57
CA LEU A 123 3.57 -7.01 37.44
C LEU A 123 4.78 -7.25 36.52
N ILE A 124 5.53 -8.33 36.73
CA ILE A 124 6.69 -8.71 35.91
C ILE A 124 6.26 -8.92 34.45
N SER A 125 5.12 -9.58 34.21
CA SER A 125 4.60 -9.80 32.86
C SER A 125 4.24 -8.50 32.13
N ILE A 126 3.74 -7.50 32.86
CA ILE A 126 3.45 -6.17 32.30
C ILE A 126 4.75 -5.43 31.97
N ILE A 127 5.65 -5.26 32.94
CA ILE A 127 6.90 -4.51 32.72
C ILE A 127 7.83 -5.19 31.70
N TRP A 128 7.79 -6.53 31.61
CA TRP A 128 8.49 -7.27 30.57
C TRP A 128 7.84 -7.06 29.20
N GLY A 129 6.51 -7.00 29.14
CA GLY A 129 5.74 -6.74 27.91
C GLY A 129 5.79 -5.29 27.42
N ASP A 130 6.19 -4.34 28.26
CA ASP A 130 6.31 -2.92 27.91
C ASP A 130 7.44 -2.67 26.89
N LEU A 131 8.43 -3.55 26.84
CA LEU A 131 9.56 -3.48 25.92
C LEU A 131 9.55 -4.66 24.94
N PRO A 132 10.00 -4.43 23.69
CA PRO A 132 10.19 -5.52 22.74
C PRO A 132 11.36 -6.42 23.17
N HIS A 133 11.16 -7.73 23.09
CA HIS A 133 12.18 -8.73 23.38
C HIS A 133 12.17 -9.80 22.29
N PRO A 134 13.22 -9.92 21.45
CA PRO A 134 14.44 -9.08 21.39
C PRO A 134 14.18 -7.67 20.82
N ALA A 135 15.22 -6.83 20.79
CA ALA A 135 15.15 -5.52 20.14
C ALA A 135 14.76 -5.66 18.65
N VAL A 136 13.87 -4.79 18.18
CA VAL A 136 13.23 -4.89 16.85
C VAL A 136 13.82 -3.94 15.81
N SER A 137 14.66 -3.00 16.23
CA SER A 137 15.36 -2.03 15.37
C SER A 137 16.64 -1.56 16.08
N PHE A 138 17.62 -1.13 15.29
CA PHE A 138 18.93 -0.69 15.76
C PHE A 138 19.31 0.65 15.11
N MET A 139 20.06 1.46 15.86
CA MET A 139 20.64 2.70 15.35
C MET A 139 21.97 2.38 14.65
N GLY A 140 22.23 3.02 13.52
CA GLY A 140 23.44 2.81 12.72
C GLY A 140 23.14 3.06 11.24
N HIS A 141 24.15 3.46 10.47
CA HIS A 141 23.96 3.66 9.02
C HIS A 141 23.61 2.31 8.33
N GLU A 142 24.22 1.23 8.80
CA GLU A 142 24.10 -0.14 8.30
C GLU A 142 22.73 -0.81 8.52
N HIS A 143 21.88 -0.25 9.38
CA HIS A 143 20.54 -0.75 9.72
C HIS A 143 19.42 0.17 9.25
N ARG A 144 19.74 1.41 8.84
CA ARG A 144 18.77 2.43 8.42
C ARG A 144 18.16 2.15 7.05
N PHE A 145 18.95 1.60 6.14
CA PHE A 145 18.57 1.42 4.73
C PHE A 145 18.43 -0.05 4.34
N ARG A 146 17.59 -0.30 3.33
CA ARG A 146 17.47 -1.63 2.72
C ARG A 146 18.79 -2.02 2.06
N ARG A 147 19.35 -3.18 2.45
CA ARG A 147 20.54 -3.73 1.78
C ARG A 147 20.22 -4.12 0.32
N PRO A 148 21.22 -4.14 -0.58
CA PRO A 148 20.99 -4.48 -1.98
C PRO A 148 20.40 -5.87 -2.22
N ASP A 149 20.73 -6.84 -1.37
CA ASP A 149 20.26 -8.23 -1.43
C ASP A 149 19.08 -8.52 -0.48
N GLY A 150 18.49 -7.48 0.13
CA GLY A 150 17.40 -7.62 1.10
C GLY A 150 17.82 -8.23 2.45
N SER A 151 19.11 -8.51 2.67
CA SER A 151 19.60 -9.00 3.97
C SER A 151 19.41 -7.97 5.09
N ASP A 152 19.53 -8.45 6.33
CA ASP A 152 19.39 -7.68 7.57
C ASP A 152 17.97 -7.15 7.85
N ASN A 153 16.97 -7.34 6.98
CA ASN A 153 15.59 -6.94 7.28
C ASN A 153 15.09 -7.53 8.61
N ASN A 154 15.36 -8.82 8.84
CA ASN A 154 15.31 -9.41 10.18
C ASN A 154 16.71 -9.33 10.82
N VAL A 155 16.84 -8.47 11.83
CA VAL A 155 18.08 -8.23 12.59
C VAL A 155 18.60 -9.45 13.35
N MET A 156 17.71 -10.35 13.76
CA MET A 156 18.05 -11.57 14.49
C MET A 156 18.45 -12.72 13.55
N ASN A 157 17.96 -12.68 12.31
CA ASN A 157 18.31 -13.62 11.26
C ASN A 157 18.56 -12.86 9.94
N PRO A 158 19.77 -12.28 9.76
CA PRO A 158 20.05 -11.38 8.64
C PRO A 158 19.90 -12.02 7.25
N LYS A 159 19.94 -13.35 7.14
CA LYS A 159 19.72 -14.05 5.86
C LYS A 159 18.26 -14.35 5.56
N LEU A 160 17.35 -14.18 6.53
CA LEU A 160 15.93 -14.46 6.31
C LEU A 160 15.38 -13.56 5.20
N GLY A 161 14.93 -14.17 4.11
CA GLY A 161 14.37 -13.46 2.97
C GLY A 161 15.37 -12.70 2.10
N ALA A 162 16.67 -12.84 2.33
CA ALA A 162 17.67 -12.27 1.42
C ALA A 162 17.61 -12.95 0.03
N SER A 163 18.22 -12.33 -0.97
CA SER A 163 18.45 -12.93 -2.28
C SER A 163 19.29 -14.21 -2.19
N ASN A 164 19.12 -15.11 -3.15
CA ASN A 164 19.80 -16.41 -3.24
C ASN A 164 19.59 -17.32 -2.02
N GLN A 165 18.41 -17.27 -1.40
CA GLN A 165 18.00 -18.17 -0.33
C GLN A 165 17.03 -19.24 -0.86
N PRO A 166 16.98 -20.44 -0.23
CA PRO A 166 16.01 -21.45 -0.62
C PRO A 166 14.57 -20.97 -0.38
N TYR A 167 13.63 -21.41 -1.22
CA TYR A 167 12.21 -21.24 -0.96
C TYR A 167 11.82 -21.91 0.37
N SER A 168 10.97 -21.25 1.15
CA SER A 168 10.35 -21.88 2.30
C SER A 168 9.26 -22.88 1.86
N ARG A 169 8.82 -23.71 2.80
CA ARG A 169 7.70 -24.64 2.60
C ARG A 169 6.73 -24.46 3.74
N ASN A 170 5.46 -24.26 3.40
CA ASN A 170 4.40 -24.12 4.39
C ASN A 170 3.68 -25.44 4.65
N VAL A 171 3.61 -26.33 3.66
CA VAL A 171 2.81 -27.55 3.74
C VAL A 171 3.66 -28.78 3.46
N GLN A 172 3.69 -29.69 4.43
CA GLN A 172 4.27 -31.01 4.23
C GLN A 172 3.33 -31.85 3.37
N ARG A 173 3.89 -32.53 2.35
CA ARG A 173 3.19 -33.58 1.64
C ARG A 173 3.19 -34.87 2.48
N LEU A 174 2.01 -35.29 2.92
CA LEU A 174 1.75 -36.51 3.67
C LEU A 174 1.03 -37.56 2.83
N HIS A 175 0.19 -37.13 1.89
CA HIS A 175 -0.50 -38.00 0.96
C HIS A 175 0.48 -38.72 0.03
N PRO A 176 0.45 -40.06 -0.05
CA PRO A 176 1.32 -40.81 -0.94
C PRO A 176 1.09 -40.41 -2.40
N GLN A 177 2.18 -40.05 -3.09
CA GLN A 177 2.10 -39.70 -4.50
C GLN A 177 1.85 -40.97 -5.35
N PRO A 178 0.94 -40.93 -6.34
CA PRO A 178 0.79 -42.01 -7.30
C PRO A 178 2.11 -42.32 -8.01
N VAL A 179 2.37 -43.61 -8.26
CA VAL A 179 3.62 -44.06 -8.93
C VAL A 179 3.77 -43.45 -10.32
N ASN A 180 2.67 -43.33 -11.06
CA ASN A 180 2.63 -42.72 -12.37
C ASN A 180 1.76 -41.46 -12.31
N LEU A 181 2.39 -40.29 -12.33
CA LEU A 181 1.68 -39.02 -12.51
C LEU A 181 1.33 -38.81 -13.98
N PRO A 182 0.24 -38.08 -14.27
CA PRO A 182 -0.08 -37.72 -15.65
C PRO A 182 1.02 -36.87 -16.27
N ASP A 183 1.23 -37.01 -17.58
CA ASP A 183 2.17 -36.18 -18.33
C ASP A 183 1.79 -34.68 -18.22
N PRO A 184 2.71 -33.77 -17.83
CA PRO A 184 2.39 -32.36 -17.66
C PRO A 184 1.84 -31.68 -18.92
N GLY A 185 2.29 -32.09 -20.12
CA GLY A 185 1.76 -31.55 -21.37
C GLY A 185 0.29 -31.90 -21.52
N THR A 186 -0.05 -33.16 -21.29
CA THR A 186 -1.45 -33.63 -21.28
C THR A 186 -2.30 -32.92 -20.23
N VAL A 187 -1.75 -32.67 -19.03
CA VAL A 187 -2.44 -31.89 -17.98
C VAL A 187 -2.74 -30.47 -18.46
N TYR A 188 -1.76 -29.79 -19.09
CA TYR A 188 -1.96 -28.47 -19.66
C TYR A 188 -3.02 -28.49 -20.76
N ASP A 189 -2.89 -29.40 -21.74
CA ASP A 189 -3.76 -29.45 -22.92
C ASP A 189 -5.24 -29.72 -22.54
N LEU A 190 -5.48 -30.53 -21.50
CA LEU A 190 -6.83 -30.87 -21.05
C LEU A 190 -7.44 -29.88 -20.05
N LEU A 191 -6.64 -29.29 -19.16
CA LEU A 191 -7.15 -28.49 -18.04
C LEU A 191 -6.86 -26.99 -18.15
N LEU A 192 -5.77 -26.58 -18.82
CA LEU A 192 -5.26 -25.20 -18.75
C LEU A 192 -5.30 -24.47 -20.09
N ALA A 193 -5.10 -25.15 -21.22
CA ALA A 193 -5.02 -24.54 -22.55
C ALA A 193 -6.28 -23.72 -22.89
N ARG A 194 -6.07 -22.44 -23.24
CA ARG A 194 -7.11 -21.46 -23.55
C ARG A 194 -7.99 -21.93 -24.70
N ASP A 195 -9.30 -22.00 -24.47
CA ASP A 195 -10.30 -22.34 -25.49
C ASP A 195 -11.18 -21.16 -25.94
N GLY A 196 -10.92 -19.98 -25.40
CA GLY A 196 -11.60 -18.73 -25.73
C GLY A 196 -11.15 -17.59 -24.81
N LEU A 197 -11.46 -16.36 -25.18
CA LEU A 197 -11.26 -15.21 -24.31
C LEU A 197 -12.57 -14.90 -23.59
N GLU A 198 -12.55 -14.95 -22.26
CA GLU A 198 -13.63 -14.42 -21.44
C GLU A 198 -13.13 -13.18 -20.72
N PRO A 199 -13.79 -12.02 -20.87
CA PRO A 199 -13.36 -10.79 -20.21
C PRO A 199 -13.53 -10.92 -18.69
N HIS A 200 -12.61 -10.31 -17.95
CA HIS A 200 -12.61 -10.36 -16.50
C HIS A 200 -13.95 -9.84 -15.93
N PRO A 201 -14.65 -10.58 -15.06
CA PRO A 201 -16.03 -10.27 -14.66
C PRO A 201 -16.19 -8.91 -13.95
N THR A 202 -15.18 -8.47 -13.20
CA THR A 202 -15.13 -7.16 -12.54
C THR A 202 -14.75 -6.00 -13.49
N GLY A 203 -14.30 -6.29 -14.71
CA GLY A 203 -13.68 -5.33 -15.64
C GLY A 203 -12.37 -4.76 -15.10
N ILE A 204 -11.51 -5.62 -14.57
CA ILE A 204 -10.13 -5.28 -14.22
C ILE A 204 -9.37 -5.04 -15.53
N SER A 205 -8.59 -3.97 -15.58
CA SER A 205 -7.74 -3.65 -16.73
C SER A 205 -6.47 -4.52 -16.73
N SER A 206 -5.83 -4.69 -17.89
CA SER A 206 -4.57 -5.44 -17.98
C SER A 206 -3.48 -4.81 -17.13
N LEU A 207 -3.50 -3.47 -16.95
CA LEU A 207 -2.53 -2.76 -16.11
C LEU A 207 -2.46 -3.29 -14.66
N LEU A 208 -3.57 -3.79 -14.09
CA LEU A 208 -3.53 -4.43 -12.77
C LEU A 208 -2.62 -5.66 -12.78
N PHE A 209 -2.72 -6.50 -13.81
CA PHE A 209 -1.88 -7.69 -13.95
C PHE A 209 -0.45 -7.34 -14.37
N ASN A 210 -0.25 -6.27 -15.14
CA ASN A 210 1.10 -5.74 -15.40
C ASN A 210 1.76 -5.21 -14.12
N PHE A 211 1.00 -4.63 -13.20
CA PHE A 211 1.47 -4.25 -11.86
C PHE A 211 1.67 -5.47 -10.96
N ALA A 212 0.82 -6.50 -11.08
CA ALA A 212 1.04 -7.79 -10.43
C ALA A 212 2.38 -8.40 -10.85
N ASN A 213 2.78 -8.27 -12.13
CA ASN A 213 4.11 -8.70 -12.56
C ASN A 213 5.23 -7.95 -11.82
N ILE A 214 5.09 -6.65 -11.55
CA ILE A 214 6.04 -5.91 -10.71
C ILE A 214 6.12 -6.57 -9.33
N ILE A 215 4.99 -6.77 -8.63
CA ILE A 215 4.95 -7.42 -7.30
C ILE A 215 5.58 -8.81 -7.33
N ILE A 216 5.18 -9.66 -8.28
CA ILE A 216 5.58 -11.07 -8.36
C ILE A 216 7.07 -11.18 -8.66
N HIS A 217 7.56 -10.43 -9.65
CA HIS A 217 8.98 -10.47 -10.00
C HIS A 217 9.85 -9.74 -8.98
N ASP A 218 9.28 -8.86 -8.16
CA ASP A 218 9.95 -8.27 -7.00
C ASP A 218 10.14 -9.25 -5.85
N ILE A 219 9.50 -10.42 -5.82
CA ILE A 219 9.69 -11.40 -4.72
C ILE A 219 10.01 -12.82 -5.20
N PHE A 220 9.84 -13.11 -6.48
CA PHE A 220 10.11 -14.42 -7.08
C PHE A 220 11.08 -14.32 -8.26
N SER A 221 12.20 -15.03 -8.15
CA SER A 221 13.12 -15.35 -9.24
C SER A 221 13.72 -16.73 -9.02
N THR A 222 13.07 -17.77 -9.53
CA THR A 222 13.55 -19.15 -9.36
C THR A 222 14.82 -19.37 -10.17
N THR A 223 15.86 -19.94 -9.56
CA THR A 223 17.08 -20.34 -10.30
C THR A 223 16.76 -21.35 -11.40
N ARG A 224 17.14 -21.03 -12.64
CA ARG A 224 16.92 -21.85 -13.84
C ARG A 224 18.23 -22.24 -14.54
N VAL A 225 19.12 -22.90 -13.81
CA VAL A 225 20.37 -23.43 -14.39
C VAL A 225 20.12 -24.85 -14.92
N PRO A 226 20.40 -25.16 -16.20
CA PRO A 226 20.27 -26.51 -16.72
C PRO A 226 21.03 -27.55 -15.86
N GLY A 227 20.32 -28.57 -15.40
CA GLY A 227 20.88 -29.63 -14.54
C GLY A 227 20.94 -29.31 -13.04
N ALA A 228 20.63 -28.08 -12.62
CA ALA A 228 20.51 -27.70 -11.22
C ALA A 228 19.08 -27.88 -10.69
N HIS A 229 18.96 -28.00 -9.37
CA HIS A 229 17.69 -28.08 -8.67
C HIS A 229 17.11 -26.67 -8.46
N SER A 230 15.84 -26.44 -8.85
CA SER A 230 15.20 -25.11 -8.84
C SER A 230 14.74 -24.65 -7.44
N ALA A 231 15.54 -24.86 -6.39
CA ALA A 231 15.13 -24.63 -4.99
C ALA A 231 15.39 -23.21 -4.46
N TYR A 232 16.16 -22.39 -5.18
CA TYR A 232 16.60 -21.08 -4.72
C TYR A 232 15.81 -19.95 -5.38
N ASN A 233 15.55 -18.92 -4.58
CA ASN A 233 15.04 -17.64 -5.01
C ASN A 233 16.23 -16.68 -5.19
N GLU A 234 16.55 -16.28 -6.41
CA GLU A 234 17.63 -15.33 -6.75
C GLU A 234 17.30 -13.90 -6.31
N HIS A 235 16.03 -13.64 -6.03
CA HIS A 235 15.50 -12.38 -5.55
C HIS A 235 15.25 -12.43 -4.03
N SER A 236 15.29 -11.28 -3.37
CA SER A 236 14.86 -11.14 -1.98
C SER A 236 13.37 -11.50 -1.85
N SER A 237 12.94 -11.89 -0.65
CA SER A 237 11.54 -12.19 -0.31
C SER A 237 10.77 -10.94 0.17
N TYR A 238 11.30 -9.74 -0.10
CA TYR A 238 10.75 -8.47 0.35
C TYR A 238 10.27 -7.65 -0.82
N LEU A 239 9.21 -6.85 -0.62
CA LEU A 239 8.74 -5.89 -1.61
C LEU A 239 9.68 -4.67 -1.59
N ASP A 240 10.89 -4.79 -2.12
CA ASP A 240 11.97 -3.81 -2.04
C ASP A 240 12.34 -3.16 -3.38
N LEU A 241 11.49 -3.35 -4.40
CA LEU A 241 11.65 -2.85 -5.76
C LEU A 241 12.98 -3.25 -6.39
N GLN A 242 13.53 -4.43 -6.08
CA GLN A 242 14.72 -4.99 -6.75
C GLN A 242 14.53 -5.14 -8.27
N VAL A 243 13.30 -5.17 -8.79
CA VAL A 243 13.07 -5.05 -10.25
C VAL A 243 13.57 -3.73 -10.84
N VAL A 244 13.66 -2.67 -10.03
CA VAL A 244 14.26 -1.38 -10.37
C VAL A 244 15.70 -1.28 -9.88
N TYR A 245 15.97 -1.72 -8.64
CA TYR A 245 17.24 -1.48 -7.96
C TYR A 245 18.27 -2.61 -8.11
N GLY A 246 17.93 -3.74 -8.71
CA GLY A 246 18.77 -4.95 -8.72
C GLY A 246 18.66 -5.76 -7.43
N ALA A 247 18.97 -7.06 -7.52
CA ALA A 247 18.83 -8.03 -6.43
C ALA A 247 20.12 -8.22 -5.61
N ASN A 248 21.19 -7.50 -5.94
CA ASN A 248 22.48 -7.50 -5.25
C ASN A 248 23.25 -6.20 -5.50
N LEU A 249 24.39 -6.03 -4.81
CA LEU A 249 25.19 -4.80 -4.88
C LEU A 249 25.71 -4.48 -6.29
N GLU A 250 26.10 -5.49 -7.05
CA GLU A 250 26.66 -5.28 -8.39
C GLU A 250 25.58 -4.82 -9.38
N GLU A 251 24.40 -5.43 -9.34
CA GLU A 251 23.24 -4.97 -10.11
C GLU A 251 22.78 -3.57 -9.69
N GLN A 252 22.78 -3.27 -8.38
CA GLN A 252 22.41 -1.96 -7.87
C GLN A 252 23.35 -0.85 -8.33
N LYS A 253 24.67 -1.12 -8.38
CA LYS A 253 25.63 -0.17 -8.94
C LYS A 253 25.39 0.09 -10.42
N ARG A 254 24.99 -0.92 -11.20
CA ARG A 254 24.78 -0.77 -12.66
C ARG A 254 23.63 0.19 -12.98
N VAL A 255 22.63 0.31 -12.12
CA VAL A 255 21.50 1.24 -12.34
C VAL A 255 21.72 2.64 -11.79
N ARG A 256 22.71 2.84 -10.90
CA ARG A 256 22.99 4.14 -10.26
C ARG A 256 23.90 5.04 -11.11
N THR A 257 23.76 6.35 -10.93
CA THR A 257 24.72 7.34 -11.46
C THR A 257 25.94 7.50 -10.56
N GLY A 258 25.80 7.19 -9.26
CA GLY A 258 26.81 7.48 -8.24
C GLY A 258 26.87 8.97 -7.86
N THR A 259 25.82 9.75 -8.17
CA THR A 259 25.74 11.17 -7.84
C THR A 259 24.32 11.57 -7.44
N LEU A 260 24.20 12.28 -6.32
CA LEU A 260 22.94 12.82 -5.75
C LEU A 260 21.86 11.75 -5.48
N GLY A 261 22.28 10.52 -5.26
CA GLY A 261 21.43 9.37 -5.01
C GLY A 261 20.60 8.96 -6.23
N LEU A 262 20.99 9.35 -7.45
CA LEU A 262 20.17 9.15 -8.65
C LEU A 262 20.39 7.78 -9.30
N LEU A 263 19.33 7.28 -9.93
CA LEU A 263 19.39 6.24 -10.95
C LEU A 263 19.68 6.87 -12.32
N LYS A 264 20.32 6.09 -13.20
CA LYS A 264 20.44 6.43 -14.63
C LYS A 264 19.02 6.62 -15.23
N PRO A 265 18.84 7.50 -16.22
CA PRO A 265 17.53 7.76 -16.80
C PRO A 265 16.86 6.48 -17.35
N ASP A 266 15.63 6.22 -16.89
CA ASP A 266 14.75 5.14 -17.33
C ASP A 266 15.41 3.75 -17.39
N VAL A 267 16.28 3.45 -16.43
CA VAL A 267 16.84 2.11 -16.25
C VAL A 267 15.99 1.28 -15.29
N ILE A 268 16.02 -0.03 -15.48
CA ILE A 268 15.45 -1.03 -14.57
C ILE A 268 16.55 -2.04 -14.23
N GLY A 269 16.44 -2.69 -13.07
CA GLY A 269 17.46 -3.63 -12.57
C GLY A 269 17.26 -5.06 -13.09
N ASP A 270 16.03 -5.43 -13.44
CA ASP A 270 15.68 -6.79 -13.82
C ASP A 270 15.31 -6.92 -15.30
N TRP A 271 16.17 -7.61 -16.04
CA TRP A 271 16.04 -7.87 -17.48
C TRP A 271 14.74 -8.60 -17.85
N ARG A 272 14.12 -9.34 -16.90
CA ARG A 272 12.90 -10.12 -17.17
C ARG A 272 11.74 -9.23 -17.59
N LEU A 273 11.70 -7.98 -17.15
CA LEU A 273 10.66 -7.03 -17.53
C LEU A 273 10.67 -6.75 -19.05
N ALA A 274 11.81 -6.90 -19.73
CA ALA A 274 11.89 -6.78 -21.20
C ALA A 274 11.26 -7.98 -21.95
N MET A 275 11.02 -9.10 -21.25
CA MET A 275 10.29 -10.26 -21.79
C MET A 275 8.79 -10.24 -21.51
N MET A 276 8.29 -9.18 -20.86
CA MET A 276 6.90 -9.06 -20.45
C MET A 276 6.19 -8.02 -21.31
N PRO A 277 4.84 -7.97 -21.29
CA PRO A 277 4.12 -6.97 -22.05
C PRO A 277 4.60 -5.53 -21.73
N PRO A 278 4.56 -4.61 -22.71
CA PRO A 278 5.17 -3.29 -22.61
C PRO A 278 4.76 -2.48 -21.37
N ALA A 279 3.52 -2.64 -20.90
CA ALA A 279 3.02 -1.98 -19.71
C ALA A 279 3.77 -2.37 -18.43
N THR A 280 4.29 -3.61 -18.33
CA THR A 280 5.11 -4.01 -17.19
C THR A 280 6.46 -3.27 -17.17
N ALA A 281 7.14 -3.15 -18.31
CA ALA A 281 8.37 -2.36 -18.39
C ALA A 281 8.12 -0.86 -18.16
N ALA A 282 7.00 -0.33 -18.68
CA ALA A 282 6.59 1.06 -18.45
C ALA A 282 6.42 1.37 -16.96
N LEU A 283 5.80 0.46 -16.20
CA LEU A 283 5.68 0.60 -14.74
C LEU A 283 7.05 0.59 -14.04
N GLY A 284 7.96 -0.28 -14.45
CA GLY A 284 9.35 -0.28 -13.95
C GLY A 284 10.06 1.05 -14.21
N VAL A 285 9.90 1.60 -15.42
CA VAL A 285 10.41 2.94 -15.79
C VAL A 285 9.79 4.03 -14.91
N LEU A 286 8.47 4.00 -14.65
CA LEU A 286 7.82 4.98 -13.78
C LEU A 286 8.37 4.94 -12.35
N PHE A 287 8.61 3.76 -11.78
CA PHE A 287 9.26 3.66 -10.46
C PHE A 287 10.71 4.14 -10.47
N SER A 288 11.45 3.93 -11.56
CA SER A 288 12.80 4.47 -11.76
C SER A 288 12.80 6.01 -11.80
N ARG A 289 11.89 6.61 -12.57
CA ARG A 289 11.67 8.06 -12.61
C ARG A 289 11.25 8.61 -11.25
N ASN A 290 10.36 7.89 -10.55
CA ASN A 290 9.86 8.31 -9.25
C ASN A 290 11.00 8.38 -8.22
N HIS A 291 11.94 7.43 -8.25
CA HIS A 291 13.14 7.50 -7.41
C HIS A 291 13.92 8.80 -7.64
N ASN A 292 14.19 9.13 -8.91
CA ASN A 292 14.92 10.35 -9.26
C ASN A 292 14.17 11.62 -8.88
N TYR A 293 12.84 11.63 -9.03
CA TYR A 293 11.99 12.73 -8.56
C TYR A 293 12.12 12.90 -7.04
N ILE A 294 12.02 11.80 -6.28
CA ILE A 294 12.15 11.79 -4.82
C ILE A 294 13.52 12.29 -4.38
N ALA A 295 14.61 11.73 -4.93
CA ALA A 295 15.98 12.09 -4.54
C ALA A 295 16.27 13.59 -4.74
N LYS A 296 15.86 14.15 -5.89
CA LYS A 296 15.95 15.60 -6.15
C LYS A 296 15.15 16.39 -5.13
N ARG A 297 13.92 15.98 -4.86
CA ARG A 297 13.06 16.70 -3.90
C ARG A 297 13.58 16.66 -2.47
N LEU A 298 14.15 15.53 -2.06
CA LEU A 298 14.80 15.40 -0.75
C LEU A 298 15.97 16.38 -0.65
N TYR A 299 16.83 16.43 -1.67
CA TYR A 299 17.97 17.34 -1.71
C TYR A 299 17.54 18.82 -1.72
N GLU A 300 16.49 19.18 -2.47
CA GLU A 300 15.94 20.55 -2.50
C GLU A 300 15.33 20.98 -1.16
N VAL A 301 14.57 20.08 -0.50
CA VAL A 301 13.94 20.36 0.79
C VAL A 301 14.97 20.41 1.90
N ASN A 302 15.97 19.53 1.86
CA ASN A 302 17.08 19.44 2.81
C ASN A 302 16.63 19.58 4.27
N GLU A 303 15.68 18.74 4.67
CA GLU A 303 15.05 18.81 5.99
C GLU A 303 16.11 18.77 7.10
N ASN A 304 16.06 19.76 8.01
CA ASN A 304 17.04 19.95 9.08
C ASN A 304 18.50 20.10 8.62
N LYS A 305 18.74 20.56 7.38
CA LYS A 305 20.09 20.72 6.81
C LYS A 305 20.87 19.40 6.78
N ARG A 306 20.17 18.27 6.66
CA ARG A 306 20.74 16.92 6.73
C ARG A 306 21.86 16.68 5.72
N PHE A 307 21.85 17.39 4.58
CA PHE A 307 22.79 17.19 3.50
C PHE A 307 23.92 18.23 3.44
N ASP A 308 23.91 19.27 4.29
CA ASP A 308 24.86 20.39 4.23
C ASP A 308 26.33 19.96 4.43
N ASP A 309 26.55 18.95 5.28
CA ASP A 309 27.88 18.45 5.64
C ASP A 309 28.29 17.20 4.82
N LEU A 310 27.52 16.82 3.79
CA LEU A 310 27.76 15.63 2.98
C LEU A 310 28.18 16.01 1.56
N GLU A 311 29.21 15.35 1.04
CA GLU A 311 29.67 15.50 -0.34
C GLU A 311 30.02 14.14 -0.97
N GLY A 312 30.07 14.09 -2.30
CA GLY A 312 30.49 12.91 -3.06
C GLY A 312 29.68 11.66 -2.72
N GLU A 313 30.38 10.56 -2.44
CA GLU A 313 29.78 9.24 -2.14
C GLU A 313 28.87 9.26 -0.91
N ALA A 314 29.23 10.01 0.14
CA ALA A 314 28.42 10.05 1.36
C ALA A 314 27.06 10.72 1.13
N LEU A 315 27.03 11.79 0.34
CA LEU A 315 25.79 12.45 -0.08
C LEU A 315 24.96 11.55 -0.99
N ASP A 316 25.62 10.88 -1.94
CA ASP A 316 24.96 9.95 -2.87
C ASP A 316 24.30 8.77 -2.15
N GLU A 317 25.00 8.11 -1.22
CA GLU A 317 24.48 6.99 -0.45
C GLU A 317 23.32 7.39 0.47
N GLU A 318 23.41 8.52 1.18
CA GLU A 318 22.34 8.98 2.07
C GLU A 318 21.08 9.35 1.27
N LEU A 319 21.22 10.07 0.15
CA LEU A 319 20.08 10.40 -0.73
C LEU A 319 19.48 9.16 -1.36
N PHE A 320 20.31 8.25 -1.89
CA PHE A 320 19.84 6.99 -2.49
C PHE A 320 19.08 6.14 -1.47
N GLY A 321 19.64 5.99 -0.26
CA GLY A 321 19.04 5.21 0.81
C GLY A 321 17.66 5.71 1.21
N ILE A 322 17.52 7.03 1.43
CA ILE A 322 16.23 7.66 1.77
C ILE A 322 15.26 7.57 0.58
N ALA A 323 15.70 7.90 -0.63
CA ALA A 323 14.86 7.87 -1.82
C ALA A 323 14.34 6.46 -2.12
N ARG A 324 15.17 5.42 -1.93
CA ARG A 324 14.78 4.01 -2.05
C ARG A 324 13.69 3.66 -1.02
N LEU A 325 13.85 4.03 0.25
CA LEU A 325 12.84 3.78 1.29
C LEU A 325 11.51 4.46 0.97
N VAL A 326 11.54 5.73 0.54
CA VAL A 326 10.34 6.49 0.18
C VAL A 326 9.65 5.88 -1.04
N ASN A 327 10.40 5.47 -2.06
CA ASN A 327 9.82 4.84 -3.26
C ASN A 327 9.22 3.45 -2.95
N CYS A 328 9.87 2.65 -2.10
CA CYS A 328 9.29 1.42 -1.56
C CYS A 328 8.00 1.69 -0.75
N GLY A 329 7.99 2.73 0.09
CA GLY A 329 6.80 3.16 0.80
C GLY A 329 5.66 3.56 -0.15
N HIS A 330 6.00 4.21 -1.26
CA HIS A 330 5.04 4.60 -2.29
C HIS A 330 4.46 3.36 -2.99
N PHE A 331 5.32 2.41 -3.38
CA PHE A 331 4.91 1.11 -3.92
C PHE A 331 3.99 0.33 -2.99
N LEU A 332 4.33 0.24 -1.69
CA LEU A 332 3.47 -0.38 -0.68
C LEU A 332 2.09 0.27 -0.64
N HIS A 333 2.01 1.60 -0.61
CA HIS A 333 0.71 2.26 -0.51
C HIS A 333 -0.11 2.17 -1.80
N ILE A 334 0.51 2.01 -2.98
CA ILE A 334 -0.20 1.59 -4.20
C ILE A 334 -0.80 0.20 -4.01
N ILE A 335 -0.03 -0.75 -3.45
CA ILE A 335 -0.54 -2.11 -3.18
C ILE A 335 -1.74 -2.04 -2.23
N LEU A 336 -1.62 -1.33 -1.11
CA LEU A 336 -2.65 -1.29 -0.07
C LEU A 336 -3.90 -0.49 -0.47
N ARG A 337 -3.75 0.60 -1.24
CA ARG A 337 -4.82 1.59 -1.45
C ARG A 337 -5.37 1.66 -2.87
N ASP A 338 -4.66 1.11 -3.86
CA ASP A 338 -5.16 1.00 -5.24
C ASP A 338 -5.39 -0.47 -5.62
N TYR A 339 -4.37 -1.31 -5.46
CA TYR A 339 -4.39 -2.70 -5.94
C TYR A 339 -5.32 -3.60 -5.11
N ILE A 340 -5.12 -3.68 -3.78
CA ILE A 340 -5.94 -4.50 -2.87
C ILE A 340 -7.43 -4.15 -2.98
N PRO A 341 -7.84 -2.86 -2.95
CA PRO A 341 -9.24 -2.50 -3.08
C PRO A 341 -9.86 -2.95 -4.42
N VAL A 342 -9.12 -2.96 -5.52
CA VAL A 342 -9.66 -3.47 -6.80
C VAL A 342 -9.80 -4.99 -6.78
N ILE A 343 -8.81 -5.74 -6.29
CA ILE A 343 -8.91 -7.22 -6.17
C ILE A 343 -9.97 -7.65 -5.15
N LEU A 344 -10.36 -6.77 -4.21
CA LEU A 344 -11.47 -6.98 -3.29
C LEU A 344 -12.79 -6.41 -3.79
N ASN A 345 -12.84 -5.72 -4.93
CA ASN A 345 -14.04 -5.03 -5.41
C ASN A 345 -14.61 -4.01 -4.41
N THR A 346 -13.74 -3.21 -3.78
CA THR A 346 -14.06 -2.19 -2.77
C THR A 346 -13.34 -0.86 -3.00
N ASN A 347 -12.83 -0.59 -4.20
CA ASN A 347 -12.13 0.66 -4.55
C ASN A 347 -13.05 1.88 -4.69
N ASP A 348 -14.32 1.74 -4.33
CA ASP A 348 -15.31 2.81 -4.21
C ASP A 348 -15.41 3.35 -2.77
N SER A 349 -14.49 2.90 -1.90
CA SER A 349 -14.39 3.19 -0.48
C SER A 349 -12.97 3.66 -0.14
N GLU A 350 -12.84 4.59 0.81
CA GLU A 350 -11.54 4.99 1.36
C GLU A 350 -10.96 3.95 2.32
N TRP A 351 -11.79 3.03 2.82
CA TRP A 351 -11.35 1.92 3.66
C TRP A 351 -10.52 0.92 2.85
N TYR A 352 -9.40 0.48 3.43
CA TYR A 352 -8.57 -0.60 2.91
C TYR A 352 -8.06 -1.48 4.06
N VAL A 353 -7.58 -2.68 3.70
CA VAL A 353 -6.95 -3.59 4.67
C VAL A 353 -5.56 -3.08 5.00
N ASP A 354 -5.35 -2.67 6.25
CA ASP A 354 -4.05 -2.21 6.74
C ASP A 354 -3.42 -3.23 7.71
N PRO A 355 -2.47 -4.06 7.23
CA PRO A 355 -1.77 -5.04 8.05
C PRO A 355 -0.61 -4.45 8.86
N LEU A 356 -0.32 -3.15 8.77
CA LEU A 356 0.88 -2.52 9.36
C LEU A 356 0.66 -2.02 10.78
N ASN A 357 -0.60 -1.75 11.15
CA ASN A 357 -0.98 -1.23 12.45
C ASN A 357 -0.52 -2.13 13.63
N VAL A 358 -0.21 -1.50 14.76
CA VAL A 358 0.05 -2.21 16.01
C VAL A 358 -1.26 -2.77 16.53
N ILE A 359 -1.36 -4.11 16.59
CA ILE A 359 -2.53 -4.82 17.09
C ILE A 359 -2.19 -5.35 18.47
N LYS A 360 -2.74 -4.73 19.51
CA LYS A 360 -2.62 -5.19 20.89
C LYS A 360 -3.70 -6.24 21.14
N ASN A 361 -3.32 -7.43 21.60
CA ASN A 361 -4.29 -8.46 21.98
C ASN A 361 -5.10 -8.00 23.20
N ILE A 362 -6.41 -8.22 23.17
CA ILE A 362 -7.25 -8.06 24.36
C ILE A 362 -6.99 -9.29 25.24
N GLY A 363 -6.22 -9.12 26.32
CA GLY A 363 -6.03 -10.16 27.34
C GLY A 363 -4.64 -10.80 27.44
N GLY A 364 -3.58 -10.17 26.92
CA GLY A 364 -2.20 -10.60 27.20
C GLY A 364 -1.16 -9.52 26.86
N PRO A 365 0.07 -9.61 27.41
CA PRO A 365 1.13 -8.64 27.18
C PRO A 365 1.74 -8.68 25.77
N SER A 366 1.39 -9.65 24.91
CA SER A 366 1.94 -9.75 23.56
C SER A 366 1.03 -9.11 22.50
N SER A 367 1.51 -8.05 21.85
CA SER A 367 0.98 -7.56 20.57
C SER A 367 1.18 -8.61 19.48
N LEU A 368 0.32 -8.64 18.46
CA LEU A 368 0.60 -9.41 17.25
C LEU A 368 1.91 -8.90 16.63
N GLU A 369 2.87 -9.79 16.38
CA GLU A 369 4.21 -9.44 15.93
C GLU A 369 4.21 -8.74 14.56
N ARG A 370 5.23 -7.92 14.30
CA ARG A 370 5.48 -7.23 13.03
C ARG A 370 6.99 -6.98 12.86
N GLY A 371 7.46 -6.89 11.62
CA GLY A 371 8.88 -6.69 11.32
C GLY A 371 9.76 -7.90 11.65
N ILE A 372 9.19 -9.11 11.60
CA ILE A 372 9.89 -10.37 11.93
C ILE A 372 10.53 -11.06 10.71
N GLY A 373 10.60 -10.37 9.58
CA GLY A 373 11.07 -10.87 8.29
C GLY A 373 10.04 -11.70 7.54
N ASN A 374 10.39 -12.03 6.29
CA ASN A 374 9.59 -12.87 5.41
C ASN A 374 10.50 -13.85 4.63
N SER A 375 9.95 -15.00 4.24
CA SER A 375 10.58 -15.93 3.30
C SER A 375 9.49 -16.54 2.44
N VAL A 376 9.45 -16.18 1.15
CA VAL A 376 8.40 -16.63 0.26
C VAL A 376 8.45 -18.15 0.09
N ALA A 377 7.28 -18.78 0.13
CA ALA A 377 7.17 -20.23 0.04
C ALA A 377 6.98 -20.70 -1.40
N ALA A 378 7.44 -21.92 -1.68
CA ALA A 378 7.30 -22.55 -3.00
C ALA A 378 5.83 -22.72 -3.41
N GLU A 379 4.91 -22.99 -2.47
CA GLU A 379 3.47 -23.05 -2.74
C GLU A 379 2.93 -21.70 -3.25
N PHE A 380 3.43 -20.59 -2.69
CA PHE A 380 3.01 -19.25 -3.07
C PHE A 380 3.58 -18.83 -4.42
N SER A 381 4.79 -19.27 -4.78
CA SER A 381 5.32 -19.08 -6.14
C SER A 381 4.40 -19.67 -7.22
N ILE A 382 3.69 -20.76 -6.92
CA ILE A 382 2.67 -21.32 -7.82
C ILE A 382 1.37 -20.54 -7.73
N LEU A 383 0.93 -20.18 -6.53
CA LEU A 383 -0.31 -19.44 -6.30
C LEU A 383 -0.39 -18.14 -7.10
N TYR A 384 0.75 -17.48 -7.37
CA TYR A 384 0.84 -16.25 -8.17
C TYR A 384 0.91 -16.45 -9.70
N ARG A 385 0.75 -17.67 -10.23
CA ARG A 385 0.87 -17.92 -11.69
C ARG A 385 -0.42 -17.62 -12.46
N TRP A 386 -0.81 -16.36 -12.47
CA TRP A 386 -2.11 -15.90 -12.98
C TRP A 386 -2.16 -15.73 -14.51
N HIS A 387 -1.49 -16.61 -15.26
CA HIS A 387 -1.40 -16.48 -16.71
C HIS A 387 -2.76 -16.65 -17.42
N ALA A 388 -3.76 -17.25 -16.76
CA ALA A 388 -5.14 -17.25 -17.26
C ALA A 388 -5.71 -15.84 -17.48
N ALA A 389 -5.26 -14.85 -16.70
CA ALA A 389 -5.78 -13.49 -16.72
C ALA A 389 -5.12 -12.57 -17.77
N VAL A 390 -4.13 -13.08 -18.53
CA VAL A 390 -3.48 -12.34 -19.62
C VAL A 390 -4.54 -11.87 -20.62
N SER A 391 -4.57 -10.56 -20.87
CA SER A 391 -5.52 -9.91 -21.78
C SER A 391 -5.25 -10.29 -23.24
N GLN A 392 -6.14 -9.87 -24.13
CA GLN A 392 -5.99 -10.16 -25.56
C GLN A 392 -4.77 -9.46 -26.17
N ASN A 393 -4.52 -8.19 -25.81
CA ASN A 393 -3.39 -7.46 -26.38
C ASN A 393 -2.06 -7.98 -25.84
N ASP A 394 -2.01 -8.30 -24.55
CA ASP A 394 -0.82 -8.91 -23.94
C ASP A 394 -0.56 -10.30 -24.52
N GLU A 395 -1.59 -11.13 -24.74
CA GLU A 395 -1.44 -12.42 -25.43
C GLU A 395 -0.92 -12.23 -26.85
N LYS A 396 -1.46 -11.28 -27.61
CA LYS A 396 -0.99 -10.98 -28.97
C LYS A 396 0.49 -10.60 -28.97
N TRP A 397 0.90 -9.70 -28.07
CA TRP A 397 2.29 -9.29 -27.95
C TRP A 397 3.21 -10.47 -27.58
N MET A 398 2.77 -11.30 -26.62
CA MET A 398 3.52 -12.49 -26.21
C MET A 398 3.70 -13.48 -27.36
N ASN A 399 2.66 -13.69 -28.17
CA ASN A 399 2.71 -14.57 -29.33
C ASN A 399 3.75 -14.06 -30.35
N GLU A 400 3.69 -12.77 -30.72
CA GLU A 400 4.65 -12.15 -31.63
C GLU A 400 6.10 -12.24 -31.10
N PHE A 401 6.28 -11.99 -29.80
CA PHE A 401 7.59 -12.08 -29.15
C PHE A 401 8.17 -13.50 -29.18
N LEU A 402 7.36 -14.52 -28.85
CA LEU A 402 7.80 -15.91 -28.79
C LEU A 402 7.96 -16.54 -30.17
N GLU A 403 7.10 -16.23 -31.14
CA GLU A 403 7.24 -16.65 -32.53
C GLU A 403 8.55 -16.14 -33.15
N ALA A 404 8.94 -14.90 -32.84
CA ALA A 404 10.21 -14.33 -33.29
C ALA A 404 11.44 -15.04 -32.68
N ARG A 405 11.28 -15.76 -31.56
CA ARG A 405 12.36 -16.50 -30.89
C ARG A 405 12.36 -17.99 -31.22
N PHE A 406 11.23 -18.53 -31.65
CA PHE A 406 11.08 -19.92 -32.08
C PHE A 406 10.55 -20.00 -33.51
N PRO A 407 11.29 -19.48 -34.52
CA PRO A 407 10.81 -19.39 -35.88
C PRO A 407 10.46 -20.75 -36.46
N GLY A 408 9.25 -20.88 -37.00
CA GLY A 408 8.75 -22.10 -37.64
C GLY A 408 8.29 -23.19 -36.67
N LYS A 409 8.24 -22.91 -35.36
CA LYS A 409 7.67 -23.81 -34.35
C LYS A 409 6.34 -23.30 -33.83
N SER A 410 5.45 -24.24 -33.55
CA SER A 410 4.22 -24.04 -32.78
C SER A 410 4.50 -24.15 -31.26
N PRO A 411 3.63 -23.59 -30.40
CA PRO A 411 3.76 -23.69 -28.94
C PRO A 411 3.94 -25.12 -28.42
N GLU A 412 3.30 -26.09 -29.08
CA GLU A 412 3.32 -27.51 -28.71
C GLU A 412 4.69 -28.18 -28.98
N GLU A 413 5.44 -27.64 -29.95
CA GLU A 413 6.76 -28.13 -30.38
C GLU A 413 7.92 -27.53 -29.57
N VAL A 414 7.67 -26.52 -28.74
CA VAL A 414 8.69 -25.92 -27.87
C VAL A 414 8.73 -26.64 -26.54
N THR A 415 9.88 -27.26 -26.26
CA THR A 415 10.09 -27.95 -24.98
C THR A 415 10.43 -26.97 -23.84
N PRO A 416 10.16 -27.32 -22.57
CA PRO A 416 10.54 -26.50 -21.43
C PRO A 416 12.03 -26.14 -21.39
N MET A 417 12.90 -27.05 -21.82
CA MET A 417 14.35 -26.82 -21.83
C MET A 417 14.79 -25.88 -22.95
N GLU A 418 14.15 -25.94 -24.12
CA GLU A 418 14.38 -24.96 -25.19
C GLU A 418 13.92 -23.57 -24.74
N PHE A 419 12.79 -23.46 -24.04
CA PHE A 419 12.34 -22.21 -23.43
C PHE A 419 13.36 -21.65 -22.42
N VAL A 420 13.84 -22.49 -21.49
CA VAL A 420 14.89 -22.10 -20.54
C VAL A 420 16.17 -21.65 -21.26
N GLY A 421 16.58 -22.35 -22.32
CA GLY A 421 17.73 -21.98 -23.13
C GLY A 421 17.58 -20.62 -23.81
N ALA A 422 16.40 -20.34 -24.38
CA ALA A 422 16.11 -19.04 -24.99
C ALA A 422 16.11 -17.90 -23.96
N ALA A 423 15.49 -18.13 -22.79
CA ALA A 423 15.50 -17.16 -21.69
C ALA A 423 16.93 -16.91 -21.16
N ALA A 424 17.76 -17.94 -21.05
CA ALA A 424 19.15 -17.81 -20.63
C ALA A 424 20.00 -17.04 -21.65
N SER A 425 19.78 -17.26 -22.95
CA SER A 425 20.42 -16.48 -24.02
C SER A 425 20.06 -15.00 -23.90
N LEU A 426 18.78 -14.69 -23.69
CA LEU A 426 18.35 -13.30 -23.56
C LEU A 426 18.90 -12.64 -22.29
N LYS A 427 18.93 -13.37 -21.16
CA LYS A 427 19.58 -12.90 -19.93
C LYS A 427 21.03 -12.49 -20.19
N HIS A 428 21.78 -13.29 -20.95
CA HIS A 428 23.17 -13.01 -21.30
C HIS A 428 23.31 -11.68 -22.06
N ASP A 429 22.47 -11.45 -23.08
CA ASP A 429 22.49 -10.21 -23.88
C ASP A 429 22.27 -8.94 -23.03
N PHE A 430 21.39 -9.03 -22.03
CA PHE A 430 21.14 -7.92 -21.10
C PHE A 430 22.23 -7.77 -20.03
N LEU A 431 22.81 -8.86 -19.54
CA LEU A 431 23.86 -8.78 -18.52
C LEU A 431 25.18 -8.23 -19.06
N ASP A 432 25.46 -8.42 -20.35
CA ASP A 432 26.67 -7.91 -21.02
C ASP A 432 26.60 -6.42 -21.40
N THR A 433 25.42 -5.82 -21.34
CA THR A 433 25.18 -4.43 -21.77
C THR A 433 24.80 -3.53 -20.60
N ASP A 434 25.13 -2.24 -20.67
CA ASP A 434 24.71 -1.29 -19.63
C ASP A 434 23.17 -1.16 -19.60
N PRO A 435 22.50 -1.14 -18.43
CA PRO A 435 21.05 -1.00 -18.36
C PRO A 435 20.47 0.22 -19.08
N GLY A 436 21.26 1.32 -19.22
CA GLY A 436 20.88 2.49 -19.99
C GLY A 436 20.82 2.26 -21.51
N GLN A 437 21.32 1.13 -22.00
CA GLN A 437 21.31 0.72 -23.42
C GLN A 437 20.34 -0.43 -23.71
N TRP A 438 19.65 -0.93 -22.70
CA TRP A 438 18.69 -2.01 -22.85
C TRP A 438 17.53 -1.60 -23.76
N ASN A 439 17.31 -2.40 -24.81
CA ASN A 439 16.11 -2.32 -25.61
C ASN A 439 14.97 -3.06 -24.90
N LEU A 440 14.00 -2.31 -24.38
CA LEU A 440 12.84 -2.88 -23.70
C LEU A 440 11.76 -3.31 -24.71
N HIS A 441 11.20 -2.36 -25.47
CA HIS A 441 10.12 -2.62 -26.43
C HIS A 441 10.27 -1.80 -27.73
N ASN A 442 11.51 -1.63 -28.20
CA ASN A 442 11.88 -0.76 -29.33
C ASN A 442 11.53 0.72 -29.10
N TRP A 443 11.54 1.15 -27.85
CA TRP A 443 11.42 2.56 -27.50
C TRP A 443 12.76 3.25 -27.69
N GLU A 444 12.75 4.43 -28.31
CA GLU A 444 13.94 5.24 -28.51
C GLU A 444 14.21 6.11 -27.27
N ARG A 445 15.47 6.18 -26.87
CA ARG A 445 15.95 7.10 -25.83
C ARG A 445 16.46 8.38 -26.47
N ASP A 446 16.24 9.50 -25.79
CA ASP A 446 16.85 10.78 -26.16
C ASP A 446 18.36 10.81 -25.85
N ALA A 447 19.00 11.94 -26.14
CA ALA A 447 20.44 12.14 -25.86
C ALA A 447 20.78 12.10 -24.36
N GLN A 448 19.79 12.20 -23.48
CA GLN A 448 19.92 12.11 -22.04
C GLN A 448 19.60 10.69 -21.53
N GLY A 449 19.24 9.75 -22.41
CA GLY A 449 18.90 8.38 -22.06
C GLY A 449 17.46 8.18 -21.60
N LYS A 450 16.58 9.19 -21.68
CA LYS A 450 15.18 9.11 -21.27
C LYS A 450 14.28 8.69 -22.45
N PHE A 451 13.26 7.87 -22.20
CA PHE A 451 12.20 7.59 -23.16
C PHE A 451 11.20 8.76 -23.25
N ASP A 452 10.61 8.95 -24.43
CA ASP A 452 9.55 9.94 -24.62
C ASP A 452 8.35 9.67 -23.70
N ASP A 453 7.91 10.68 -22.94
CA ASP A 453 6.79 10.59 -22.01
C ASP A 453 5.49 10.20 -22.72
N SER A 454 5.31 10.59 -23.98
CA SER A 454 4.14 10.24 -24.78
C SER A 454 4.07 8.75 -25.09
N VAL A 455 5.22 8.09 -25.34
CA VAL A 455 5.30 6.65 -25.59
C VAL A 455 4.92 5.87 -24.34
N ILE A 456 5.51 6.24 -23.19
CA ILE A 456 5.22 5.59 -21.91
C ILE A 456 3.76 5.83 -21.50
N ALA A 457 3.25 7.05 -21.68
CA ALA A 457 1.87 7.37 -21.37
C ALA A 457 0.87 6.61 -22.26
N GLN A 458 1.16 6.47 -23.55
CA GLN A 458 0.32 5.70 -24.48
C GLN A 458 0.20 4.24 -24.03
N VAL A 459 1.34 3.61 -23.71
CA VAL A 459 1.37 2.22 -23.20
C VAL A 459 0.52 2.07 -21.93
N VAL A 460 0.60 3.00 -20.99
CA VAL A 460 -0.22 2.98 -19.77
C VAL A 460 -1.70 3.14 -20.10
N LYS A 461 -2.07 4.13 -20.92
CA LYS A 461 -3.48 4.41 -21.31
C LYS A 461 -4.12 3.21 -22.03
N ASP A 462 -3.36 2.54 -22.88
CA ASP A 462 -3.82 1.37 -23.62
C ASP A 462 -4.02 0.17 -22.69
N ALA A 463 -3.12 -0.05 -21.74
CA ALA A 463 -3.29 -1.08 -20.72
C ALA A 463 -4.44 -0.82 -19.74
N VAL A 464 -4.79 0.45 -19.49
CA VAL A 464 -6.01 0.81 -18.73
C VAL A 464 -7.27 0.46 -19.51
N SER A 465 -7.24 0.62 -20.84
CA SER A 465 -8.39 0.38 -21.72
C SER A 465 -8.58 -1.10 -22.06
N ASP A 466 -7.51 -1.90 -21.97
CA ASP A 466 -7.55 -3.32 -22.27
C ASP A 466 -8.06 -4.12 -21.06
N VAL A 467 -9.09 -4.93 -21.27
CA VAL A 467 -9.68 -5.75 -20.20
C VAL A 467 -8.87 -7.03 -20.04
N ALA A 468 -8.54 -7.37 -18.79
CA ALA A 468 -7.93 -8.66 -18.49
C ALA A 468 -8.86 -9.83 -18.83
N ALA A 469 -8.30 -11.03 -18.96
CA ALA A 469 -9.10 -12.24 -19.06
C ALA A 469 -9.57 -12.73 -17.68
N ALA A 470 -10.65 -13.50 -17.63
CA ALA A 470 -11.14 -14.12 -16.41
C ALA A 470 -10.24 -15.29 -15.97
N PHE A 471 -10.09 -15.49 -14.66
CA PHE A 471 -9.57 -16.75 -14.13
C PHE A 471 -10.54 -17.88 -14.45
N ARG A 472 -10.03 -18.96 -15.04
CA ARG A 472 -10.80 -20.18 -15.32
C ARG A 472 -9.89 -21.33 -15.73
N ALA A 473 -10.40 -22.56 -15.56
CA ALA A 473 -9.90 -23.70 -16.30
C ALA A 473 -9.96 -23.42 -17.81
N ARG A 474 -8.99 -23.93 -18.57
CA ARG A 474 -8.85 -23.65 -20.00
C ARG A 474 -8.77 -22.15 -20.32
N GLY A 475 -7.99 -21.41 -19.51
CA GLY A 475 -7.77 -19.97 -19.64
C GLY A 475 -6.35 -19.56 -20.01
N HIS A 476 -5.35 -20.46 -20.00
CA HIS A 476 -3.93 -20.12 -20.18
C HIS A 476 -3.55 -20.07 -21.66
N PRO A 477 -2.94 -18.98 -22.17
CA PRO A 477 -2.57 -18.86 -23.58
C PRO A 477 -1.65 -19.99 -24.06
N SER A 478 -1.76 -20.38 -25.32
CA SER A 478 -1.02 -21.53 -25.90
C SER A 478 0.49 -21.40 -25.76
N TRP A 479 1.04 -20.21 -26.01
CA TRP A 479 2.46 -19.92 -25.88
C TRP A 479 3.00 -19.97 -24.44
N PHE A 480 2.13 -20.06 -23.43
CA PHE A 480 2.52 -20.31 -22.04
C PHE A 480 2.71 -21.80 -21.73
N ARG A 481 2.32 -22.71 -22.64
CA ARG A 481 2.48 -24.17 -22.48
C ARG A 481 3.86 -24.61 -21.95
N PRO A 482 5.01 -24.22 -22.54
CA PRO A 482 6.32 -24.59 -22.00
C PRO A 482 6.56 -24.05 -20.58
N ILE A 483 6.02 -22.88 -20.25
CA ILE A 483 6.13 -22.22 -18.94
C ILE A 483 5.31 -22.99 -17.88
N GLU A 484 4.08 -23.36 -18.21
CA GLU A 484 3.19 -24.13 -17.33
C GLU A 484 3.74 -25.54 -17.06
N ILE A 485 4.24 -26.21 -18.10
CA ILE A 485 4.90 -27.52 -17.99
C ILE A 485 6.14 -27.40 -17.09
N LEU A 486 6.97 -26.38 -17.29
CA LEU A 486 8.14 -26.15 -16.44
C LEU A 486 7.74 -25.94 -14.97
N GLY A 487 6.67 -25.18 -14.72
CA GLY A 487 6.10 -24.95 -13.40
C GLY A 487 5.66 -26.26 -12.72
N MET A 488 4.93 -27.12 -13.44
CA MET A 488 4.50 -28.44 -12.95
C MET A 488 5.69 -29.37 -12.68
N ILE A 489 6.70 -29.39 -13.56
CA ILE A 489 7.92 -30.19 -13.36
C ILE A 489 8.65 -29.75 -12.09
N THR A 490 8.82 -28.44 -11.90
CA THR A 490 9.46 -27.89 -10.69
C THR A 490 8.66 -28.22 -9.43
N ALA A 491 7.34 -28.06 -9.45
CA ALA A 491 6.46 -28.42 -8.33
C ALA A 491 6.59 -29.91 -7.93
N ARG A 492 6.70 -30.81 -8.92
CA ARG A 492 6.85 -32.25 -8.74
C ARG A 492 8.23 -32.66 -8.25
N LYS A 493 9.26 -32.30 -9.02
CA LYS A 493 10.62 -32.85 -8.90
C LYS A 493 11.47 -32.04 -7.92
N ASP A 494 11.38 -30.72 -8.01
CA ASP A 494 12.27 -29.86 -7.25
C ASP A 494 11.70 -29.55 -5.88
N TRP A 495 10.41 -29.21 -5.82
CA TRP A 495 9.79 -28.76 -4.59
C TRP A 495 8.94 -29.82 -3.91
N ALA A 496 8.63 -30.95 -4.56
CA ALA A 496 7.82 -32.02 -3.97
C ALA A 496 6.61 -31.48 -3.18
N LEU A 497 5.83 -30.60 -3.81
CA LEU A 497 4.76 -29.88 -3.14
C LEU A 497 3.59 -30.78 -2.76
N CYS A 498 2.79 -30.29 -1.82
CA CYS A 498 1.56 -30.92 -1.35
C CYS A 498 0.49 -31.04 -2.44
N THR A 499 -0.56 -31.80 -2.14
CA THR A 499 -1.75 -31.89 -3.01
C THR A 499 -2.68 -30.70 -2.80
N MET A 500 -3.65 -30.54 -3.69
CA MET A 500 -4.66 -29.48 -3.58
C MET A 500 -5.42 -29.56 -2.25
N ASN A 501 -5.81 -30.76 -1.81
CA ASN A 501 -6.54 -30.95 -0.56
C ASN A 501 -5.69 -30.71 0.69
N GLU A 502 -4.41 -31.09 0.68
CA GLU A 502 -3.49 -30.77 1.77
C GLU A 502 -3.31 -29.26 1.93
N PHE A 503 -3.16 -28.53 0.82
CA PHE A 503 -3.02 -27.08 0.85
C PHE A 503 -4.30 -26.39 1.32
N ARG A 504 -5.47 -26.86 0.89
CA ARG A 504 -6.77 -26.39 1.40
C ARG A 504 -6.91 -26.60 2.89
N HIS A 505 -6.57 -27.79 3.38
CA HIS A 505 -6.60 -28.10 4.81
C HIS A 505 -5.68 -27.16 5.60
N PHE A 506 -4.46 -26.92 5.13
CA PHE A 506 -3.53 -25.97 5.72
C PHE A 506 -4.10 -24.55 5.82
N LEU A 507 -4.81 -24.07 4.80
CA LEU A 507 -5.48 -22.75 4.81
C LEU A 507 -6.77 -22.71 5.65
N GLY A 508 -7.16 -23.82 6.28
CA GLY A 508 -8.41 -23.95 7.03
C GLY A 508 -9.66 -24.06 6.15
N LEU A 509 -9.49 -24.41 4.87
CA LEU A 509 -10.58 -24.63 3.93
C LEU A 509 -11.07 -26.09 3.99
N LYS A 510 -12.34 -26.29 3.63
CA LYS A 510 -12.91 -27.62 3.45
C LYS A 510 -12.20 -28.32 2.27
N THR A 511 -11.69 -29.53 2.47
CA THR A 511 -11.17 -30.36 1.39
C THR A 511 -12.29 -30.76 0.41
N TYR A 512 -11.92 -30.99 -0.85
CA TYR A 512 -12.82 -31.47 -1.89
C TYR A 512 -13.03 -32.98 -1.77
N ASN A 513 -14.27 -33.44 -1.92
CA ASN A 513 -14.63 -34.86 -1.86
C ASN A 513 -14.78 -35.48 -3.26
N SER A 514 -14.75 -34.67 -4.32
CA SER A 514 -14.85 -35.11 -5.72
C SER A 514 -14.32 -34.05 -6.67
N PHE A 515 -13.95 -34.44 -7.89
CA PHE A 515 -13.54 -33.49 -8.93
C PHE A 515 -14.66 -32.53 -9.35
N SER A 516 -15.93 -32.95 -9.31
CA SER A 516 -17.07 -32.08 -9.58
C SER A 516 -17.32 -31.03 -8.50
N GLU A 517 -16.85 -31.26 -7.27
CA GLU A 517 -16.85 -30.24 -6.21
C GLU A 517 -15.72 -29.21 -6.42
N TRP A 518 -14.59 -29.64 -6.98
CA TRP A 518 -13.44 -28.78 -7.27
C TRP A 518 -13.68 -27.87 -8.49
N ASN A 519 -14.25 -28.43 -9.55
CA ASN A 519 -14.68 -27.68 -10.72
C ASN A 519 -16.02 -28.25 -11.22
N PRO A 520 -17.10 -27.45 -11.29
CA PRO A 520 -18.42 -27.93 -11.65
C PRO A 520 -18.60 -28.21 -13.15
N ASP A 521 -17.68 -27.79 -14.04
CA ASP A 521 -17.74 -28.13 -15.46
C ASP A 521 -17.44 -29.63 -15.68
N PRO A 522 -18.41 -30.44 -16.16
CA PRO A 522 -18.21 -31.87 -16.36
C PRO A 522 -17.09 -32.21 -17.34
N LYS A 523 -16.71 -31.31 -18.25
CA LYS A 523 -15.57 -31.54 -19.17
C LYS A 523 -14.24 -31.48 -18.41
N ILE A 524 -14.11 -30.53 -17.48
CA ILE A 524 -12.91 -30.32 -16.68
C ILE A 524 -12.83 -31.38 -15.57
N SER A 525 -13.91 -31.57 -14.82
CA SER A 525 -13.94 -32.50 -13.70
C SER A 525 -13.66 -33.94 -14.14
N LYS A 526 -14.25 -34.39 -15.26
CA LYS A 526 -14.01 -35.74 -15.80
C LYS A 526 -12.61 -35.89 -16.37
N ALA A 527 -12.07 -34.86 -17.02
CA ALA A 527 -10.68 -34.89 -17.50
C ALA A 527 -9.71 -35.04 -16.32
N ALA A 528 -9.90 -34.28 -15.24
CA ALA A 528 -9.09 -34.42 -14.04
C ALA A 528 -9.28 -35.78 -13.36
N GLU A 529 -10.49 -36.31 -13.30
CA GLU A 529 -10.77 -37.66 -12.78
C GLU A 529 -10.06 -38.74 -13.60
N MET A 530 -10.03 -38.63 -14.93
CA MET A 530 -9.27 -39.54 -15.80
C MET A 530 -7.76 -39.44 -15.57
N LEU A 531 -7.24 -38.24 -15.27
CA LEU A 531 -5.81 -38.01 -15.07
C LEU A 531 -5.32 -38.47 -13.69
N TYR A 532 -6.13 -38.28 -12.64
CA TYR A 532 -5.70 -38.44 -11.24
C TYR A 532 -6.39 -39.58 -10.49
N GLY A 533 -7.54 -40.07 -10.98
CA GLY A 533 -8.34 -41.14 -10.40
C GLY A 533 -9.07 -40.76 -9.10
N ASP A 534 -8.36 -40.17 -8.15
CA ASP A 534 -8.86 -39.74 -6.84
C ASP A 534 -8.57 -38.24 -6.63
N ILE A 535 -9.53 -37.51 -6.04
CA ILE A 535 -9.41 -36.07 -5.78
C ILE A 535 -8.23 -35.75 -4.85
N ASP A 536 -7.86 -36.65 -3.95
CA ASP A 536 -6.72 -36.46 -3.07
C ASP A 536 -5.38 -36.57 -3.80
N ASN A 537 -5.36 -37.14 -5.02
CA ASN A 537 -4.17 -37.17 -5.88
C ASN A 537 -3.98 -35.87 -6.70
N LEU A 538 -4.96 -34.96 -6.71
CA LEU A 538 -4.89 -33.73 -7.50
C LEU A 538 -3.72 -32.86 -7.03
N GLU A 539 -2.78 -32.62 -7.93
CA GLU A 539 -1.59 -31.82 -7.66
C GLU A 539 -1.93 -30.35 -7.41
N LEU A 540 -1.15 -29.67 -6.57
CA LEU A 540 -1.39 -28.28 -6.23
C LEU A 540 -1.40 -27.35 -7.45
N TYR A 541 -0.48 -27.53 -8.40
CA TYR A 541 -0.34 -26.63 -9.55
C TYR A 541 -1.62 -26.61 -10.43
N PRO A 542 -2.01 -27.71 -11.10
CA PRO A 542 -3.25 -27.71 -11.87
C PRO A 542 -4.49 -27.55 -11.00
N GLY A 543 -4.43 -28.00 -9.74
CA GLY A 543 -5.51 -27.82 -8.76
C GLY A 543 -5.84 -26.36 -8.50
N LEU A 544 -4.84 -25.49 -8.38
CA LEU A 544 -5.03 -24.04 -8.22
C LEU A 544 -5.47 -23.37 -9.53
N MET A 545 -4.83 -23.73 -10.65
CA MET A 545 -5.05 -23.04 -11.94
C MET A 545 -6.39 -23.36 -12.59
N ALA A 546 -6.97 -24.52 -12.30
CA ALA A 546 -8.25 -24.97 -12.87
C ALA A 546 -9.38 -25.11 -11.84
N GLU A 547 -9.21 -24.60 -10.61
CA GLU A 547 -10.29 -24.51 -9.61
C GLU A 547 -11.44 -23.63 -10.12
N GLU A 548 -12.67 -23.90 -9.69
CA GLU A 548 -13.81 -23.01 -9.92
C GLU A 548 -13.50 -21.57 -9.46
N ALA A 549 -13.67 -20.61 -10.36
CA ALA A 549 -13.47 -19.20 -10.10
C ALA A 549 -14.60 -18.61 -9.25
N LYS A 550 -14.25 -17.74 -8.30
CA LYS A 550 -15.23 -17.01 -7.50
C LYS A 550 -15.99 -15.99 -8.35
N PRO A 551 -17.26 -15.71 -8.05
CA PRO A 551 -17.99 -14.63 -8.72
C PRO A 551 -17.46 -13.25 -8.32
N SER A 552 -17.73 -12.25 -9.16
CA SER A 552 -17.48 -10.84 -8.84
C SER A 552 -18.54 -10.31 -7.88
N ILE A 553 -18.11 -10.02 -6.65
CA ILE A 553 -18.93 -9.42 -5.58
C ILE A 553 -18.02 -8.56 -4.68
N PRO A 554 -18.56 -7.64 -3.85
CA PRO A 554 -17.76 -6.99 -2.82
C PRO A 554 -17.05 -8.02 -1.93
N GLY A 555 -15.75 -7.84 -1.74
CA GLY A 555 -14.81 -8.81 -1.13
C GLY A 555 -14.20 -9.84 -2.11
N SER A 556 -14.55 -9.81 -3.39
CA SER A 556 -14.09 -10.75 -4.43
C SER A 556 -14.07 -10.07 -5.80
N GLY A 557 -13.07 -9.21 -6.03
CA GLY A 557 -12.88 -8.47 -7.28
C GLY A 557 -11.96 -9.16 -8.28
N LEU A 558 -10.90 -9.83 -7.82
CA LEU A 558 -9.97 -10.58 -8.66
C LEU A 558 -10.58 -11.87 -9.22
N CYS A 559 -11.60 -12.41 -8.56
CA CYS A 559 -12.33 -13.59 -9.01
C CYS A 559 -11.45 -14.84 -9.31
N PRO A 560 -10.38 -15.17 -8.55
CA PRO A 560 -9.61 -16.38 -8.80
C PRO A 560 -10.34 -17.59 -8.19
N GLY A 561 -9.71 -18.77 -8.24
CA GLY A 561 -10.12 -19.94 -7.48
C GLY A 561 -10.26 -19.65 -5.97
N TYR A 562 -11.15 -20.38 -5.29
CA TYR A 562 -11.40 -20.24 -3.85
C TYR A 562 -10.14 -20.37 -2.99
N THR A 563 -9.23 -21.26 -3.36
CA THR A 563 -7.99 -21.51 -2.64
C THR A 563 -6.97 -20.38 -2.86
N ILE A 564 -6.82 -19.91 -4.11
CA ILE A 564 -5.99 -18.73 -4.43
C ILE A 564 -6.49 -17.50 -3.66
N SER A 565 -7.80 -17.25 -3.67
CA SER A 565 -8.43 -16.11 -2.98
C SER A 565 -8.14 -16.10 -1.47
N ARG A 566 -8.10 -17.27 -0.81
CA ARG A 566 -7.79 -17.36 0.62
C ARG A 566 -6.30 -17.23 0.89
N GLY A 567 -5.46 -17.86 0.08
CA GLY A 567 -4.01 -17.86 0.24
C GLY A 567 -3.40 -16.48 0.03
N ILE A 568 -3.76 -15.79 -1.06
CA ILE A 568 -3.15 -14.50 -1.42
C ILE A 568 -3.25 -13.46 -0.29
N LEU A 569 -4.38 -13.37 0.41
CA LEU A 569 -4.55 -12.40 1.51
C LEU A 569 -3.65 -12.72 2.71
N SER A 570 -3.40 -14.01 2.97
CA SER A 570 -2.48 -14.44 4.03
C SER A 570 -1.03 -14.07 3.69
N ASP A 571 -0.62 -14.26 2.44
CA ASP A 571 0.73 -13.95 2.00
C ASP A 571 0.96 -12.44 1.84
N ALA A 572 -0.01 -11.68 1.34
CA ALA A 572 0.04 -10.23 1.31
C ALA A 572 0.22 -9.62 2.72
N ALA A 573 -0.45 -10.20 3.73
CA ALA A 573 -0.23 -9.80 5.12
C ALA A 573 1.17 -10.17 5.62
N ALA A 574 1.69 -11.36 5.29
CA ALA A 574 3.04 -11.77 5.67
C ALA A 574 4.13 -10.90 5.03
N LEU A 575 4.03 -10.61 3.73
CA LEU A 575 4.95 -9.77 2.97
C LEU A 575 5.08 -8.35 3.56
N THR A 576 3.94 -7.75 3.91
CA THR A 576 3.88 -6.35 4.34
C THR A 576 4.11 -6.18 5.84
N ARG A 577 3.48 -7.02 6.68
CA ARG A 577 3.63 -6.98 8.13
C ARG A 577 4.97 -7.54 8.61
N GLY A 578 5.54 -8.49 7.87
CA GLY A 578 6.84 -9.09 8.18
C GLY A 578 8.01 -8.14 7.92
N ASP A 579 7.84 -7.13 7.07
CA ASP A 579 8.93 -6.22 6.69
C ASP A 579 9.15 -5.11 7.73
N ARG A 580 10.38 -5.07 8.26
CA ARG A 580 10.86 -4.04 9.20
C ARG A 580 10.66 -2.62 8.66
N PHE A 581 10.98 -2.39 7.39
CA PHE A 581 10.97 -1.08 6.75
C PHE A 581 9.56 -0.60 6.39
N TYR A 582 8.54 -1.44 6.54
CA TYR A 582 7.13 -1.06 6.44
C TYR A 582 6.42 -1.00 7.80
N THR A 583 7.12 -1.33 8.88
CA THR A 583 6.53 -1.43 10.21
C THR A 583 7.33 -0.70 11.27
N ASN A 584 8.42 -1.28 11.76
CA ASN A 584 9.19 -0.74 12.87
C ASN A 584 10.06 0.46 12.46
N ASP A 585 10.61 0.44 11.24
CA ASP A 585 11.51 1.47 10.71
C ASP A 585 10.84 2.40 9.69
N PHE A 586 9.52 2.26 9.49
CA PHE A 586 8.74 3.15 8.64
C PHE A 586 8.38 4.44 9.41
N SER A 587 9.32 5.37 9.48
CA SER A 587 9.24 6.58 10.30
C SER A 587 9.77 7.83 9.58
N THR A 588 9.36 9.01 10.05
CA THR A 588 9.88 10.29 9.57
C THR A 588 11.37 10.48 9.83
N SER A 589 11.95 9.79 10.82
CA SER A 589 13.40 9.84 11.06
C SER A 589 14.18 9.20 9.90
N ASN A 590 13.70 8.06 9.40
CA ASN A 590 14.35 7.31 8.33
C ASN A 590 13.97 7.83 6.93
N LEU A 591 12.74 8.30 6.75
CA LEU A 591 12.22 8.73 5.45
C LEU A 591 12.25 10.25 5.22
N THR A 592 12.58 11.06 6.24
CA THR A 592 12.21 12.50 6.34
C THR A 592 10.70 12.70 6.49
N SER A 593 10.28 13.85 7.00
CA SER A 593 8.86 14.22 7.08
C SER A 593 8.28 14.39 5.68
N ALA A 594 9.01 15.07 4.79
CA ALA A 594 8.60 15.27 3.39
C ALA A 594 8.48 13.95 2.61
N GLY A 595 9.47 13.05 2.77
CA GLY A 595 9.44 11.73 2.14
C GLY A 595 8.32 10.84 2.66
N TYR A 596 8.09 10.84 3.98
CA TYR A 596 6.99 10.10 4.60
C TYR A 596 5.62 10.60 4.09
N GLU A 597 5.42 11.92 4.03
CA GLU A 597 4.18 12.51 3.51
C GLU A 597 3.98 12.16 2.02
N TYR A 598 5.04 12.23 1.21
CA TYR A 598 4.97 11.91 -0.21
C TYR A 598 4.48 10.49 -0.47
N CYS A 599 4.97 9.51 0.29
CA CYS A 599 4.68 8.09 0.09
C CYS A 599 3.45 7.57 0.85
N THR A 600 2.77 8.40 1.65
CA THR A 600 1.56 8.02 2.40
C THR A 600 0.31 8.78 1.95
N THR A 601 0.49 9.99 1.40
CA THR A 601 -0.62 10.86 0.98
C THR A 601 -1.11 10.47 -0.43
N PRO A 602 -2.40 10.18 -0.64
CA PRO A 602 -2.95 9.91 -1.97
C PRO A 602 -2.85 11.09 -2.94
N GLN A 603 -3.04 10.82 -4.22
CA GLN A 603 -3.30 11.86 -5.21
C GLN A 603 -4.69 12.46 -4.98
N PRO A 604 -4.87 13.80 -4.93
CA PRO A 604 -6.19 14.41 -4.88
C PRO A 604 -7.11 13.88 -5.99
N GLY A 605 -8.35 13.53 -5.64
CA GLY A 605 -9.32 12.92 -6.55
C GLY A 605 -9.24 11.38 -6.63
N GLY A 606 -8.16 10.76 -6.17
CA GLY A 606 -8.03 9.30 -6.03
C GLY A 606 -8.05 8.85 -4.56
N HIS A 607 -8.03 7.53 -4.35
CA HIS A 607 -7.94 6.92 -3.01
C HIS A 607 -6.56 6.36 -2.67
N GLY A 608 -5.70 6.17 -3.67
CA GLY A 608 -4.34 5.69 -3.51
C GLY A 608 -3.30 6.56 -4.22
N LEU A 609 -2.15 5.96 -4.50
CA LEU A 609 -0.94 6.64 -4.93
C LEU A 609 -0.59 6.38 -6.39
N MET A 610 -1.30 5.47 -7.08
CA MET A 610 -1.01 5.16 -8.48
C MET A 610 -1.14 6.38 -9.39
N GLY A 611 -2.16 7.22 -9.16
CA GLY A 611 -2.30 8.50 -9.86
C GLY A 611 -1.14 9.46 -9.60
N LYS A 612 -0.58 9.45 -8.39
CA LYS A 612 0.59 10.26 -8.04
C LYS A 612 1.84 9.76 -8.78
N LEU A 613 2.05 8.44 -8.84
CA LEU A 613 3.14 7.83 -9.61
C LEU A 613 3.06 8.24 -11.09
N ILE A 614 1.88 8.10 -11.71
CA ILE A 614 1.68 8.42 -13.13
C ILE A 614 1.87 9.92 -13.38
N MET A 615 1.18 10.78 -12.64
CA MET A 615 1.16 12.23 -12.93
C MET A 615 2.49 12.92 -12.60
N ALA A 616 3.23 12.47 -11.57
CA ALA A 616 4.54 13.02 -11.24
C ALA A 616 5.61 12.66 -12.28
N ASN A 617 5.47 11.51 -12.96
CA ASN A 617 6.50 10.95 -13.85
C ASN A 617 6.15 11.01 -15.35
N LEU A 618 4.95 11.48 -15.68
CA LEU A 618 4.46 11.75 -17.03
C LEU A 618 3.74 13.12 -17.08
N PRO A 619 4.47 14.22 -16.81
CA PRO A 619 3.86 15.54 -16.67
C PRO A 619 3.12 15.95 -17.94
N GLY A 620 1.90 16.46 -17.75
CA GLY A 620 1.03 16.94 -18.84
C GLY A 620 0.35 15.83 -19.66
N GLN A 621 0.70 14.55 -19.51
CA GLN A 621 0.11 13.46 -20.29
C GLN A 621 -1.30 13.06 -19.85
N PHE A 622 -1.71 13.51 -18.66
CA PHE A 622 -3.01 13.25 -18.03
C PHE A 622 -3.54 14.54 -17.39
N PRO A 623 -4.84 14.87 -17.58
CA PRO A 623 -5.53 15.84 -16.74
C PRO A 623 -5.51 15.43 -15.26
N TYR A 624 -5.50 16.41 -14.35
CA TYR A 624 -5.42 16.16 -12.91
C TYR A 624 -6.57 15.31 -12.35
N ASN A 625 -7.72 15.31 -13.02
CA ASN A 625 -8.94 14.58 -12.65
C ASN A 625 -9.24 13.40 -13.62
N SER A 626 -8.24 12.91 -14.36
CA SER A 626 -8.41 11.82 -15.31
C SER A 626 -8.61 10.47 -14.64
N ILE A 627 -9.67 9.75 -15.01
CA ILE A 627 -9.91 8.38 -14.51
C ILE A 627 -8.84 7.39 -14.96
N TYR A 628 -8.13 7.67 -16.06
CA TYR A 628 -7.05 6.84 -16.59
C TYR A 628 -5.79 6.86 -15.73
N ALA A 629 -5.63 7.88 -14.88
CA ALA A 629 -4.53 7.95 -13.92
C ALA A 629 -5.01 7.66 -12.50
N LEU A 630 -6.21 8.12 -12.13
CA LEU A 630 -6.74 7.99 -10.76
C LEU A 630 -7.35 6.62 -10.45
N PHE A 631 -7.86 5.89 -11.45
CA PHE A 631 -8.47 4.56 -11.28
C PHE A 631 -8.00 3.57 -12.36
N PRO A 632 -6.68 3.40 -12.57
CA PRO A 632 -6.15 2.78 -13.77
C PRO A 632 -6.28 1.25 -13.79
N PHE A 633 -6.60 0.64 -12.65
CA PHE A 633 -6.74 -0.82 -12.48
C PHE A 633 -8.13 -1.37 -12.83
N ARG A 634 -9.05 -0.51 -13.27
CA ARG A 634 -10.32 -0.90 -13.88
C ARG A 634 -10.47 -0.23 -15.22
N VAL A 635 -11.13 -0.92 -16.15
CA VAL A 635 -11.43 -0.34 -17.45
C VAL A 635 -12.35 0.88 -17.30
N PRO A 636 -12.20 1.92 -18.15
CA PRO A 636 -12.91 3.19 -18.03
C PRO A 636 -14.43 3.04 -17.88
N GLU A 637 -15.05 2.11 -18.59
CA GLU A 637 -16.50 1.89 -18.55
C GLU A 637 -16.97 1.51 -17.13
N LYS A 638 -16.23 0.63 -16.44
CA LYS A 638 -16.55 0.20 -15.08
C LYS A 638 -16.29 1.29 -14.05
N THR A 639 -15.25 2.08 -14.25
CA THR A 639 -14.98 3.25 -13.41
C THR A 639 -16.09 4.29 -13.56
N VAL A 640 -16.55 4.55 -14.78
CA VAL A 640 -17.67 5.46 -15.04
C VAL A 640 -18.96 4.99 -14.35
N ASP A 641 -19.28 3.70 -14.42
CA ASP A 641 -20.45 3.13 -13.74
C ASP A 641 -20.37 3.33 -12.21
N MET A 642 -19.20 3.05 -11.62
CA MET A 642 -18.95 3.27 -10.19
C MET A 642 -19.11 4.75 -9.79
N LEU A 643 -18.53 5.67 -10.54
CA LEU A 643 -18.59 7.11 -10.25
C LEU A 643 -20.02 7.68 -10.42
N LYS A 644 -20.81 7.13 -11.35
CA LYS A 644 -22.25 7.46 -11.49
C LYS A 644 -23.03 7.01 -10.27
N GLU A 645 -22.80 5.79 -9.79
CA GLU A 645 -23.47 5.26 -8.60
C GLU A 645 -23.18 6.14 -7.37
N LYS A 646 -21.94 6.61 -7.24
CA LYS A 646 -21.51 7.53 -6.18
C LYS A 646 -21.93 8.99 -6.39
N ARG A 647 -22.47 9.35 -7.56
CA ARG A 647 -22.88 10.72 -7.93
C ARG A 647 -21.75 11.74 -7.84
N VAL A 648 -20.58 11.35 -8.36
CA VAL A 648 -19.39 12.22 -8.42
C VAL A 648 -18.77 12.27 -9.82
N LEU A 649 -19.41 11.65 -10.82
CA LEU A 649 -18.87 11.57 -12.19
C LEU A 649 -18.47 12.94 -12.75
N GLU A 650 -19.25 13.98 -12.50
CA GLU A 650 -18.96 15.34 -13.01
C GLU A 650 -17.64 15.94 -12.50
N GLN A 651 -17.02 15.36 -11.47
CA GLN A 651 -15.73 15.80 -10.94
C GLN A 651 -14.54 15.25 -11.74
N TYR A 652 -14.80 14.27 -12.62
CA TYR A 652 -13.76 13.51 -13.32
C TYR A 652 -13.81 13.69 -14.83
N ASP A 653 -12.62 13.66 -15.44
CA ASP A 653 -12.48 13.55 -16.90
C ASP A 653 -12.46 12.07 -17.29
N THR A 654 -13.46 11.67 -18.07
CA THR A 654 -13.66 10.30 -18.56
C THR A 654 -13.12 10.07 -19.96
N SER A 655 -12.61 11.12 -20.61
CA SER A 655 -12.08 11.02 -21.97
C SER A 655 -10.73 10.31 -21.98
N TYR A 656 -10.44 9.64 -23.11
CA TYR A 656 -9.11 9.11 -23.34
C TYR A 656 -8.11 10.28 -23.35
N PRO A 657 -7.08 10.30 -22.47
CA PRO A 657 -6.26 11.49 -22.30
C PRO A 657 -5.44 11.78 -23.54
N VAL A 658 -5.61 12.98 -24.10
CA VAL A 658 -4.81 13.48 -25.22
C VAL A 658 -3.36 13.75 -24.79
N PRO A 659 -2.39 13.74 -25.73
CA PRO A 659 -1.01 14.09 -25.44
C PRO A 659 -0.87 15.47 -24.77
N ALA A 660 0.20 15.64 -24.00
CA ALA A 660 0.49 16.90 -23.32
C ALA A 660 0.44 18.09 -24.29
N ARG A 661 -0.26 19.16 -23.89
CA ARG A 661 -0.18 20.43 -24.60
C ARG A 661 1.26 20.95 -24.44
N CYS A 662 1.88 21.33 -25.56
CA CYS A 662 3.17 21.98 -25.52
C CYS A 662 3.00 23.37 -24.89
N TRP A 663 3.61 23.58 -23.71
CA TRP A 663 3.71 24.88 -23.09
C TRP A 663 4.94 25.58 -23.65
N TYR A 664 4.74 26.76 -24.23
CA TYR A 664 5.85 27.63 -24.64
C TYR A 664 6.14 28.58 -23.48
N ALA A 665 7.33 28.48 -22.89
CA ALA A 665 7.80 29.46 -21.91
C ALA A 665 8.13 30.77 -22.63
N ILE A 666 7.55 31.87 -22.14
CA ILE A 666 7.82 33.21 -22.65
C ILE A 666 8.74 33.90 -21.65
N GLU A 667 10.05 33.87 -21.93
CA GLU A 667 11.07 34.31 -20.96
C GLU A 667 11.45 35.79 -21.12
N SER A 668 10.96 36.47 -22.16
CA SER A 668 11.23 37.89 -22.37
C SER A 668 10.05 38.76 -21.93
N TYR A 669 10.38 39.87 -21.27
CA TYR A 669 9.42 40.89 -20.86
C TYR A 669 8.65 41.44 -22.07
N SER A 670 9.33 41.68 -23.20
CA SER A 670 8.69 42.18 -24.43
C SER A 670 7.67 41.20 -24.98
N ALA A 671 8.00 39.91 -25.08
CA ALA A 671 7.05 38.91 -25.57
C ALA A 671 5.88 38.70 -24.61
N SER A 672 6.11 38.76 -23.29
CA SER A 672 5.04 38.72 -22.29
C SER A 672 4.08 39.89 -22.43
N LYS A 673 4.63 41.11 -22.60
CA LYS A 673 3.85 42.33 -22.82
C LYS A 673 3.03 42.25 -24.12
N ASP A 674 3.66 41.84 -25.23
CA ASP A 674 2.98 41.73 -26.52
C ASP A 674 1.82 40.72 -26.48
N ILE A 675 1.98 39.61 -25.76
CA ILE A 675 0.93 38.59 -25.60
C ILE A 675 -0.22 39.09 -24.72
N LEU A 676 0.08 39.87 -23.67
CA LEU A 676 -0.94 40.47 -22.79
C LEU A 676 -1.68 41.64 -23.45
N GLU A 677 -1.04 42.36 -24.37
CA GLU A 677 -1.63 43.49 -25.09
C GLU A 677 -2.36 43.06 -26.38
N ASP A 678 -1.95 41.95 -27.01
CA ASP A 678 -2.56 41.46 -28.26
C ASP A 678 -3.80 40.59 -28.02
N SER A 679 -4.89 41.28 -27.68
CA SER A 679 -6.24 40.72 -27.56
C SER A 679 -6.81 40.08 -28.84
N ARG A 680 -6.12 40.17 -29.99
CA ARG A 680 -6.56 39.53 -31.24
C ARG A 680 -6.28 38.03 -31.26
N TYR A 681 -5.26 37.58 -30.53
CA TYR A 681 -4.80 36.18 -30.54
C TYR A 681 -4.86 35.51 -29.16
N PHE A 682 -4.89 36.28 -28.07
CA PHE A 682 -4.88 35.76 -26.71
C PHE A 682 -6.12 36.19 -25.92
N VAL A 683 -6.76 35.21 -25.27
CA VAL A 683 -7.88 35.46 -24.35
C VAL A 683 -7.28 35.93 -23.02
N ALA A 684 -7.20 37.23 -22.82
CA ALA A 684 -7.07 37.78 -21.47
C ALA A 684 -8.39 37.56 -20.72
N LEU A 685 -8.34 37.11 -19.47
CA LEU A 685 -9.52 37.10 -18.59
C LEU A 685 -10.19 38.50 -18.61
N PRO A 686 -11.52 38.61 -18.40
CA PRO A 686 -12.19 39.90 -18.39
C PRO A 686 -11.44 40.85 -17.47
N PRO A 687 -11.39 42.17 -17.78
CA PRO A 687 -10.67 43.12 -16.95
C PRO A 687 -11.47 43.34 -15.66
N MET A 688 -11.41 42.39 -14.72
CA MET A 688 -11.25 42.77 -13.34
C MET A 688 -9.79 43.14 -13.21
N SER A 689 -9.45 44.34 -13.68
CA SER A 689 -8.21 44.96 -13.29
C SER A 689 -8.22 44.94 -11.77
N TYR A 690 -7.41 44.06 -11.17
CA TYR A 690 -6.87 44.34 -9.86
C TYR A 690 -6.11 45.65 -10.02
N ASP A 691 -6.83 46.73 -9.77
CA ASP A 691 -6.29 48.06 -9.83
C ASP A 691 -5.73 48.33 -8.45
N GLU A 692 -4.46 47.96 -8.30
CA GLU A 692 -3.68 48.25 -7.11
C GLU A 692 -3.79 49.74 -6.74
N SER A 693 -3.89 50.64 -7.74
CA SER A 693 -4.08 52.07 -7.51
C SER A 693 -5.46 52.39 -6.93
N LEU A 694 -6.52 51.68 -7.35
CA LEU A 694 -7.88 51.86 -6.80
C LEU A 694 -7.94 51.37 -5.35
N MET A 695 -7.37 50.20 -5.04
CA MET A 695 -7.33 49.69 -3.67
C MET A 695 -6.46 50.53 -2.76
N THR A 696 -5.28 50.90 -3.24
CA THR A 696 -4.35 51.80 -2.55
C THR A 696 -4.97 53.18 -2.35
N SER A 697 -5.73 53.70 -3.33
CA SER A 697 -6.46 54.97 -3.18
C SER A 697 -7.60 54.89 -2.17
N ALA A 698 -8.33 53.77 -2.11
CA ALA A 698 -9.38 53.55 -1.13
C ALA A 698 -8.81 53.45 0.29
N LEU A 699 -7.69 52.74 0.46
CA LEU A 699 -6.99 52.63 1.76
C LEU A 699 -6.35 53.97 2.18
N HIS A 700 -5.75 54.72 1.23
CA HIS A 700 -5.21 56.07 1.50
C HIS A 700 -6.30 57.14 1.70
N SER A 701 -7.53 56.89 1.26
CA SER A 701 -8.66 57.80 1.52
C SER A 701 -9.15 57.74 2.97
N ILE A 702 -8.75 56.71 3.73
CA ILE A 702 -9.04 56.57 5.16
C ILE A 702 -8.01 57.39 5.95
N PRO A 703 -8.42 58.50 6.61
CA PRO A 703 -7.49 59.34 7.34
C PRO A 703 -6.76 58.53 8.43
N ARG A 704 -5.44 58.68 8.52
CA ARG A 704 -4.57 57.99 9.49
C ARG A 704 -4.56 56.46 9.39
N PHE A 705 -5.02 55.85 8.30
CA PHE A 705 -5.01 54.39 8.15
C PHE A 705 -3.65 53.75 8.44
N HIS A 706 -2.57 54.32 7.89
CA HIS A 706 -1.21 53.82 8.16
C HIS A 706 -0.83 53.92 9.65
N ASP A 707 -1.16 55.03 10.32
CA ASP A 707 -0.89 55.21 11.74
C ASP A 707 -1.68 54.20 12.57
N GLU A 708 -2.97 54.02 12.28
CA GLU A 708 -3.85 53.11 13.02
C GLU A 708 -3.46 51.63 12.83
N VAL A 709 -3.02 51.23 11.63
CA VAL A 709 -2.47 49.89 11.39
C VAL A 709 -1.14 49.70 12.12
N SER A 710 -0.24 50.70 12.06
CA SER A 710 1.04 50.66 12.76
C SER A 710 0.86 50.56 14.27
N ASP A 711 -0.03 51.38 14.84
CA ASP A 711 -0.37 51.38 16.26
C ASP A 711 -0.99 50.05 16.67
N PHE A 712 -1.88 49.50 15.83
CA PHE A 712 -2.46 48.18 16.03
C PHE A 712 -1.38 47.10 16.18
N PHE A 713 -0.50 46.96 15.18
CA PHE A 713 0.53 45.92 15.20
C PHE A 713 1.53 46.16 16.33
N SER A 714 1.95 47.39 16.58
CA SER A 714 2.89 47.72 17.66
C SER A 714 2.34 47.33 19.05
N VAL A 715 1.12 47.75 19.36
CA VAL A 715 0.50 47.51 20.67
C VAL A 715 0.22 46.02 20.86
N ASN A 716 -0.43 45.37 19.89
CA ASN A 716 -0.84 43.97 20.04
C ASN A 716 0.37 43.03 20.00
N THR A 717 1.42 43.32 19.20
CA THR A 717 2.69 42.58 19.25
C THR A 717 3.35 42.70 20.63
N GLY A 718 3.45 43.91 21.19
CA GLY A 718 4.02 44.10 22.52
C GLY A 718 3.26 43.35 23.62
N LEU A 719 1.92 43.35 23.57
CA LEU A 719 1.08 42.62 24.52
C LEU A 719 1.23 41.10 24.38
N THR A 720 1.14 40.57 23.15
CA THR A 720 1.26 39.14 22.88
C THR A 720 2.67 38.62 23.21
N MET A 721 3.73 39.39 22.90
CA MET A 721 5.08 39.04 23.32
C MET A 721 5.19 38.96 24.84
N LYS A 722 4.60 39.90 25.58
CA LYS A 722 4.66 39.89 27.05
C LYS A 722 3.91 38.69 27.64
N ASP A 723 2.74 38.37 27.09
CA ASP A 723 1.88 37.28 27.56
C ASP A 723 2.49 35.90 27.26
N ARG A 724 3.04 35.70 26.06
CA ARG A 724 3.55 34.42 25.57
C ARG A 724 5.02 34.18 25.80
N SER A 725 5.79 35.23 26.09
CA SER A 725 7.19 35.03 26.43
C SER A 725 7.30 34.22 27.71
N ILE A 726 8.29 33.35 27.79
CA ILE A 726 8.65 32.58 28.98
C ILE A 726 10.07 32.96 29.42
N PRO A 727 10.40 32.87 30.73
CA PRO A 727 11.77 33.09 31.18
C PRO A 727 12.73 32.13 30.47
N TYR A 728 13.80 32.65 29.84
CA TYR A 728 14.80 31.82 29.16
C TYR A 728 15.61 30.99 30.16
N ALA A 729 15.83 31.54 31.36
CA ALA A 729 16.40 30.83 32.50
C ALA A 729 15.76 31.31 33.81
N PRO A 730 15.73 30.48 34.88
CA PRO A 730 15.08 30.82 36.15
C PRO A 730 15.59 32.10 36.83
N SER A 731 16.81 32.55 36.51
CA SER A 731 17.48 33.73 37.07
C SER A 731 17.74 34.84 36.05
N SER A 732 17.43 34.63 34.76
CA SER A 732 17.67 35.62 33.71
C SER A 732 16.49 36.59 33.59
N ARG A 733 16.78 37.86 33.29
CA ARG A 733 15.76 38.84 32.86
C ARG A 733 15.35 38.63 31.40
N GLU A 734 16.08 37.78 30.68
CA GLU A 734 15.81 37.45 29.28
C GLU A 734 14.62 36.49 29.21
N ARG A 735 13.74 36.77 28.27
CA ARG A 735 12.58 35.95 27.97
C ARG A 735 12.67 35.50 26.53
N ILE A 736 12.28 34.26 26.28
CA ILE A 736 12.15 33.72 24.93
C ILE A 736 10.68 33.70 24.56
N VAL A 737 10.38 34.00 23.30
CA VAL A 737 9.04 33.97 22.74
C VAL A 737 9.13 33.46 21.31
N ASP A 738 8.15 32.67 20.89
CA ASP A 738 8.01 32.29 19.49
C ASP A 738 7.47 33.50 18.70
N LEU A 739 8.35 34.11 17.89
CA LEU A 739 8.00 35.25 17.06
C LEU A 739 6.98 34.91 15.98
N ILE A 740 7.00 33.69 15.45
CA ILE A 740 6.05 33.25 14.42
C ILE A 740 4.66 33.17 15.04
N GLU A 741 4.55 32.62 16.25
CA GLU A 741 3.30 32.54 16.99
C GLU A 741 2.73 33.95 17.28
N VAL A 742 3.57 34.88 17.72
CA VAL A 742 3.19 36.28 17.98
C VAL A 742 2.70 36.95 16.69
N VAL A 743 3.47 36.87 15.61
CA VAL A 743 3.14 37.52 14.33
C VAL A 743 1.85 36.96 13.76
N ASN A 744 1.67 35.64 13.78
CA ASN A 744 0.47 34.98 13.28
C ASN A 744 -0.77 35.37 14.10
N ALA A 745 -0.67 35.34 15.43
CA ALA A 745 -1.78 35.71 16.31
C ALA A 745 -2.19 37.18 16.11
N VAL A 746 -1.23 38.12 16.04
CA VAL A 746 -1.51 39.55 15.84
C VAL A 746 -2.09 39.81 14.45
N SER A 747 -1.58 39.14 13.42
CA SER A 747 -2.08 39.25 12.04
C SER A 747 -3.51 38.70 11.90
N ALA A 748 -3.81 37.59 12.57
CA ALA A 748 -5.16 37.05 12.62
C ALA A 748 -6.12 37.96 13.41
N GLN A 749 -5.67 38.57 14.50
CA GLN A 749 -6.45 39.58 15.23
C GLN A 749 -6.72 40.82 14.39
N PHE A 750 -5.74 41.30 13.62
CA PHE A 750 -5.91 42.42 12.70
C PHE A 750 -6.94 42.09 11.63
N THR A 751 -6.80 40.93 10.99
CA THR A 751 -7.72 40.44 9.96
C THR A 751 -9.14 40.29 10.50
N ALA A 752 -9.28 39.69 11.69
CA ALA A 752 -10.58 39.56 12.34
C ALA A 752 -11.24 40.92 12.60
N LYS A 753 -10.47 41.91 13.06
CA LYS A 753 -10.98 43.26 13.31
C LYS A 753 -11.31 44.01 12.03
N LEU A 754 -10.47 43.89 10.99
CA LEU A 754 -10.68 44.56 9.70
C LEU A 754 -11.94 44.06 8.99
N PHE A 755 -12.20 42.76 9.06
CA PHE A 755 -13.34 42.12 8.38
C PHE A 755 -14.52 41.81 9.32
N ALA A 756 -14.49 42.33 10.56
CA ALA A 756 -15.51 42.09 11.59
C ALA A 756 -15.86 40.59 11.79
N LEU A 757 -14.85 39.72 11.71
CA LEU A 757 -15.02 38.29 11.92
C LEU A 757 -15.32 38.01 13.41
N PRO A 758 -16.25 37.10 13.72
CA PRO A 758 -16.62 36.80 15.10
C PRO A 758 -15.45 36.11 15.83
N THR A 759 -14.89 36.79 16.84
CA THR A 759 -13.92 36.21 17.79
C THR A 759 -14.55 36.10 19.18
N PRO A 760 -14.25 35.04 19.96
CA PRO A 760 -14.76 34.87 21.31
C PRO A 760 -14.54 36.11 22.19
N GLY A 761 -15.59 36.53 22.90
CA GLY A 761 -15.49 37.57 23.94
C GLY A 761 -15.72 39.02 23.49
N SER A 762 -15.97 39.29 22.21
CA SER A 762 -16.29 40.66 21.76
C SER A 762 -17.63 41.17 22.28
N HIS A 763 -18.63 40.29 22.50
CA HIS A 763 -20.00 40.67 22.95
C HIS A 763 -20.63 39.75 24.02
N GLY A 764 -19.83 39.01 24.80
CA GLY A 764 -20.36 38.19 25.92
C GLY A 764 -21.05 36.87 25.51
N LEU A 765 -20.94 36.45 24.25
CA LEU A 765 -21.34 35.12 23.77
C LEU A 765 -20.10 34.36 23.26
N HIS A 766 -20.00 33.07 23.60
CA HIS A 766 -18.95 32.15 23.13
C HIS A 766 -19.21 31.68 21.68
N LEU A 767 -19.36 32.62 20.74
CA LEU A 767 -19.53 32.32 19.30
C LEU A 767 -18.41 33.01 18.52
N GLY A 768 -17.62 32.23 17.77
CA GLY A 768 -16.48 32.70 16.98
C GLY A 768 -15.24 31.81 17.11
N MET A 769 -14.27 31.99 16.22
CA MET A 769 -12.95 31.33 16.30
C MET A 769 -11.98 32.21 17.09
N SER A 770 -11.15 31.63 17.96
CA SER A 770 -10.03 32.37 18.55
C SER A 770 -9.12 32.90 17.44
N PRO A 771 -8.33 33.96 17.68
CA PRO A 771 -7.34 34.39 16.70
C PRO A 771 -6.35 33.28 16.29
N GLU A 772 -6.03 32.31 17.16
CA GLU A 772 -5.24 31.13 16.76
C GLU A 772 -6.03 30.22 15.83
N GLU A 773 -7.27 29.87 16.20
CA GLU A 773 -8.14 29.01 15.38
C GLU A 773 -8.41 29.62 14.01
N LEU A 774 -8.62 30.95 13.96
CA LEU A 774 -8.77 31.71 12.74
C LEU A 774 -7.48 31.71 11.92
N SER A 775 -6.32 31.95 12.55
CA SER A 775 -5.02 31.87 11.89
C SER A 775 -4.85 30.49 11.26
N THR A 776 -4.99 29.40 12.02
CA THR A 776 -4.83 28.02 11.56
C THR A 776 -5.82 27.66 10.46
N THR A 777 -7.06 28.15 10.55
CA THR A 777 -8.09 27.94 9.53
C THR A 777 -7.79 28.71 8.24
N LEU A 778 -7.17 29.89 8.32
CA LEU A 778 -6.75 30.69 7.16
C LEU A 778 -5.40 30.26 6.59
N THR A 779 -4.47 29.74 7.41
CA THR A 779 -3.16 29.26 6.94
C THR A 779 -3.27 28.00 6.10
N LYS A 780 -4.24 27.10 6.40
CA LYS A 780 -4.44 25.87 5.61
C LYS A 780 -4.78 26.15 4.13
N PRO A 781 -5.70 27.06 3.79
CA PRO A 781 -5.94 27.48 2.41
C PRO A 781 -4.84 28.36 1.81
N LEU A 782 -4.26 29.30 2.56
CA LEU A 782 -3.24 30.23 2.05
C LEU A 782 -1.88 29.57 1.81
N ALA A 783 -1.48 28.58 2.61
CA ALA A 783 -0.30 27.77 2.33
C ALA A 783 -0.46 26.98 1.01
N TYR A 784 -1.68 26.53 0.70
CA TYR A 784 -2.01 25.88 -0.58
C TYR A 784 -2.04 26.86 -1.77
N ALA A 785 -2.37 28.14 -1.55
CA ALA A 785 -2.41 29.15 -2.61
C ALA A 785 -1.06 29.85 -2.86
N MET A 786 -0.21 30.01 -1.84
CA MET A 786 1.06 30.73 -1.96
C MET A 786 2.24 29.84 -2.39
N TYR A 787 2.25 28.54 -2.08
CA TYR A 787 3.30 27.63 -2.56
C TYR A 787 3.27 27.39 -4.07
N GLY A 788 2.15 27.71 -4.75
CA GLY A 788 2.05 27.65 -6.20
C GLY A 788 2.47 28.94 -6.92
N SER A 789 2.83 30.01 -6.19
CA SER A 789 2.87 31.36 -6.77
C SER A 789 4.17 32.15 -6.55
N PHE A 790 5.19 31.59 -5.90
CA PHE A 790 6.49 32.24 -5.75
C PHE A 790 7.63 31.26 -6.01
N ASP A 791 8.05 31.22 -7.27
CA ASP A 791 9.39 30.83 -7.67
C ASP A 791 10.27 32.08 -7.57
N PHE A 792 11.25 32.07 -6.68
CA PHE A 792 12.31 33.09 -6.66
C PHE A 792 13.63 32.36 -6.94
N GLN A 793 14.29 32.82 -8.00
CA GLN A 793 15.66 32.50 -8.39
C GLN A 793 16.65 32.48 -7.23
#